data_AF-A0A4R6Q7N5-F1
#
_entry.id   AF-A0A4R6Q7N5-F1
#
_cell.length_a   1.000
_cell.length_b   1.000
_cell.length_c   1.000
_cell.angle_alpha   90.00
_cell.angle_beta   90.00
_cell.angle_gamma   90.00
#
_symmetry.space_group_name_H-M   'P 1'
#
loop_
_entity.id
_entity.type
_entity.pdbx_description
1 polymer ?
#
loop_
_entity_poly.entity_id
_entity_poly.type
_entity_poly.pdbx_seq_one_letter_code
_entity_poly.pdbx_strand_id
1 'polypeptide(L)'
;MAKPISKKLNFIGVAAMYVGSVMGAGFASGRESWQFFGVFGSKAYLGIFISAMCFAAIAFMINYISIEKDTTDIGTIVSFTDNRVVIEGIGYSMAAFLFTTIISMSAAGGSFLNQEFGLSKAVGGGIIAFLVAITVLGDFERISKLFKFIVPMLFAIVVGCSIIVIFSDIKQSGATSGFKPSVMAPDWIFAAFVFVAYNMLGMIPMGASASLNAKSKRQAFIGSVIGGFALGVMTLVLVMALQKDMAYTDVLDLPMLGYSLRISTVANILYGVVLYAAIYSAATSTFYGFTTKLPDRPWKSKVIIVAIIIGFAVGLTGFKNVVAYLYPVEGYYGLAIITMMTVNFFKVMIQKKKNGRADDFSDFTEEGRFDYPENIVRVTAGSGGESLLVFGRDKTALYDTGMAYCHEKLIENISKALEKKGRSGLDYVLMSHTHYDHIGALPYVLQKWPDAIVVGAAKAEKVFASRGARRTMKRLGEAARDSFGDSREPVLVDGFRLDMAVKDGDTVDLGGSHFVVLETKGHTDCSLTYVLEPQSIMFACESTGVLHSPGDVHTSILKSYSDTLRSAEKCRAYGARRVICPHYGLIPEGRNEYFFQAYARAAESEKDFILQCRDKGQTRQEIFGSYCNKYWEKDRSKKQPREAFEENAWYIIDHILENF
;
A
#
# COMPACT_ATOMS: atom_id res chain seq x y z
N MET A 1 -28.50 1.98 3.04
CA MET A 1 -28.64 2.74 4.30
C MET A 1 -27.29 3.37 4.63
N ALA A 2 -27.29 4.65 5.01
CA ALA A 2 -26.10 5.51 5.12
C ALA A 2 -25.02 4.98 6.07
N LYS A 3 -23.75 4.96 5.66
CA LYS A 3 -22.63 5.04 6.60
C LYS A 3 -22.46 6.51 6.98
N PRO A 4 -22.65 6.90 8.26
CA PRO A 4 -22.50 8.28 8.68
C PRO A 4 -21.03 8.72 8.54
N ILE A 5 -20.86 10.02 8.34
CA ILE A 5 -19.58 10.72 8.37
C ILE A 5 -18.85 10.38 9.68
N SER A 6 -17.83 9.51 9.62
CA SER A 6 -17.04 9.18 10.80
C SER A 6 -16.30 10.44 11.27
N LYS A 7 -16.48 10.81 12.54
CA LYS A 7 -15.70 11.91 13.14
C LYS A 7 -14.26 11.44 13.31
N LYS A 8 -13.42 11.76 12.32
CA LYS A 8 -11.98 11.48 12.30
C LYS A 8 -11.25 11.94 13.59
N LEU A 9 -10.25 11.18 14.04
CA LEU A 9 -9.49 11.42 15.28
C LEU A 9 -8.52 12.62 15.16
N ASN A 10 -8.48 13.48 16.18
CA ASN A 10 -7.37 14.43 16.36
C ASN A 10 -6.18 13.74 17.06
N PHE A 11 -5.04 14.44 17.19
CA PHE A 11 -3.81 13.89 17.77
C PHE A 11 -4.01 13.38 19.20
N ILE A 12 -4.84 14.05 20.02
CA ILE A 12 -5.18 13.60 21.39
C ILE A 12 -5.94 12.27 21.34
N GLY A 13 -6.93 12.17 20.45
CA GLY A 13 -7.68 10.95 20.24
C GLY A 13 -6.79 9.79 19.79
N VAL A 14 -5.83 10.04 18.89
CA VAL A 14 -4.86 9.02 18.47
C VAL A 14 -3.96 8.60 19.65
N ALA A 15 -3.39 9.56 20.39
CA ALA A 15 -2.57 9.26 21.56
C ALA A 15 -3.33 8.44 22.63
N ALA A 16 -4.60 8.78 22.88
CA ALA A 16 -5.46 8.04 23.80
C ALA A 16 -5.70 6.58 23.36
N MET A 17 -5.72 6.28 22.05
CA MET A 17 -5.83 4.89 21.57
C MET A 17 -4.55 4.10 21.85
N TYR A 18 -3.37 4.69 21.62
CA TYR A 18 -2.09 4.06 21.95
C TYR A 18 -1.97 3.83 23.46
N VAL A 19 -2.19 4.87 24.27
CA VAL A 19 -2.12 4.77 25.72
C VAL A 19 -3.15 3.77 26.23
N GLY A 20 -4.40 3.85 25.78
CA GLY A 20 -5.50 2.98 26.25
C GLY A 20 -5.35 1.50 25.89
N SER A 21 -4.56 1.19 24.85
CA SER A 21 -4.23 -0.18 24.46
C SER A 21 -3.23 -0.87 25.40
N VAL A 22 -2.47 -0.08 26.15
CA VAL A 22 -1.38 -0.53 27.02
C VAL A 22 -1.68 -0.26 28.49
N MET A 23 -2.38 0.84 28.79
CA MET A 23 -2.75 1.30 30.12
C MET A 23 -3.86 0.41 30.73
N GLY A 24 -3.50 -0.85 31.00
CA GLY A 24 -4.35 -1.85 31.62
C GLY A 24 -4.06 -2.07 33.10
N ALA A 25 -4.47 -3.25 33.58
CA ALA A 25 -4.34 -3.67 34.97
C ALA A 25 -2.93 -3.51 35.53
N GLY A 26 -1.91 -4.01 34.84
CA GLY A 26 -0.57 -4.06 35.42
C GLY A 26 0.20 -2.74 35.32
N PHE A 27 -0.09 -1.90 34.33
CA PHE A 27 0.39 -0.52 34.28
C PHE A 27 -0.27 0.34 35.35
N ALA A 28 -1.61 0.42 35.36
CA ALA A 28 -2.33 1.27 36.30
C ALA A 28 -2.22 0.78 37.75
N SER A 29 -2.02 -0.52 38.01
CA SER A 29 -1.76 -1.00 39.38
C SER A 29 -0.30 -0.83 39.81
N GLY A 30 0.62 -0.60 38.87
CA GLY A 30 2.07 -0.56 39.11
C GLY A 30 2.75 -1.93 39.20
N ARG A 31 2.02 -3.05 39.13
CA ARG A 31 2.60 -4.41 39.28
C ARG A 31 3.58 -4.78 38.17
N GLU A 32 3.25 -4.45 36.92
CA GLU A 32 4.13 -4.71 35.77
C GLU A 32 5.38 -3.81 35.84
N SER A 33 5.19 -2.51 36.08
CA SER A 33 6.28 -1.55 36.23
C SER A 33 7.24 -1.93 37.38
N TRP A 34 6.72 -2.47 38.47
CA TRP A 34 7.55 -3.01 39.56
C TRP A 34 8.41 -4.18 39.11
N GLN A 35 7.80 -5.19 38.48
CA GLN A 35 8.50 -6.42 38.09
C GLN A 35 9.54 -6.20 36.98
N PHE A 36 9.25 -5.33 36.02
CA PHE A 36 10.16 -5.05 34.90
C PHE A 36 11.20 -3.98 35.22
N PHE A 37 10.94 -3.08 36.16
CA PHE A 37 11.85 -1.97 36.45
C PHE A 37 12.12 -1.79 37.93
N GLY A 38 11.07 -1.66 38.75
CA GLY A 38 11.19 -1.30 40.16
C GLY A 38 12.17 -2.17 40.96
N VAL A 39 12.20 -3.48 40.70
CA VAL A 39 13.12 -4.45 41.34
C VAL A 39 14.62 -4.16 41.10
N PHE A 40 14.97 -3.40 40.06
CA PHE A 40 16.36 -3.09 39.69
C PHE A 40 16.92 -1.81 40.34
N GLY A 41 16.19 -1.20 41.28
CA GLY A 41 16.63 0.00 41.97
C GLY A 41 16.90 1.16 41.01
N SER A 42 18.03 1.86 41.15
CA SER A 42 18.35 3.03 40.32
C SER A 42 18.56 2.73 38.84
N LYS A 43 18.94 1.49 38.48
CA LYS A 43 19.11 1.08 37.07
C LYS A 43 17.78 1.06 36.31
N ALA A 44 16.65 1.01 37.03
CA ALA A 44 15.30 1.10 36.48
C ALA A 44 15.13 2.31 35.55
N TYR A 45 15.65 3.48 35.95
CA TYR A 45 15.42 4.73 35.21
C TYR A 45 16.02 4.71 33.80
N LEU A 46 17.18 4.07 33.62
CA LEU A 46 17.81 3.92 32.32
C LEU A 46 17.01 2.94 31.44
N GLY A 47 16.53 1.83 32.00
CA GLY A 47 15.64 0.89 31.30
C GLY A 47 14.31 1.52 30.88
N ILE A 48 13.73 2.38 31.72
CA ILE A 48 12.51 3.14 31.40
C ILE A 48 12.76 4.14 30.28
N PHE A 49 13.90 4.83 30.29
CA PHE A 49 14.27 5.75 29.21
C PHE A 49 14.38 5.01 27.86
N ILE A 50 15.05 3.86 27.84
CA ILE A 50 15.11 2.99 26.65
C ILE A 50 13.70 2.58 26.21
N SER A 51 12.87 2.12 27.14
CA SER A 51 11.49 1.71 26.85
C SER A 51 10.65 2.83 26.26
N ALA A 52 10.77 4.06 26.78
CA ALA A 52 10.07 5.23 26.28
C ALA A 52 10.45 5.54 24.82
N MET A 53 11.74 5.46 24.48
CA MET A 53 12.21 5.64 23.10
C MET A 53 11.71 4.53 22.18
N CYS A 54 11.75 3.27 22.64
CA CYS A 54 11.25 2.14 21.87
C CYS A 54 9.73 2.22 21.64
N PHE A 55 8.92 2.60 22.64
CA PHE A 55 7.48 2.80 22.45
C PHE A 55 7.17 3.89 21.42
N ALA A 56 7.87 5.02 21.47
CA ALA A 56 7.71 6.08 20.48
C ALA A 56 8.11 5.62 19.07
N ALA A 57 9.23 4.89 18.95
CA ALA A 57 9.70 4.34 17.67
C ALA A 57 8.71 3.32 17.09
N ILE A 58 8.21 2.40 17.90
CA ILE A 58 7.22 1.38 17.48
C ILE A 58 5.90 2.03 17.09
N ALA A 59 5.40 2.98 17.89
CA ALA A 59 4.17 3.72 17.56
C ALA A 59 4.30 4.45 16.22
N PHE A 60 5.48 5.04 15.95
CA PHE A 60 5.79 5.64 14.66
C PHE A 60 5.83 4.60 13.52
N MET A 61 6.46 3.44 13.71
CA MET A 61 6.51 2.37 12.70
C MET A 61 5.11 1.86 12.35
N ILE A 62 4.26 1.61 13.35
CA ILE A 62 2.86 1.20 13.16
C ILE A 62 2.12 2.28 12.35
N ASN A 63 2.23 3.54 12.77
CA ASN A 63 1.60 4.67 12.08
C ASN A 63 2.03 4.75 10.61
N TYR A 64 3.33 4.68 10.34
CA TYR A 64 3.89 4.78 9.01
C TYR A 64 3.43 3.63 8.12
N ILE A 65 3.59 2.38 8.54
CA ILE A 65 3.20 1.21 7.74
C ILE A 65 1.70 1.24 7.46
N SER A 66 0.87 1.52 8.47
CA SER A 66 -0.58 1.57 8.29
C SER A 66 -1.01 2.63 7.29
N ILE A 67 -0.43 3.83 7.35
CA ILE A 67 -0.78 4.92 6.42
C ILE A 67 -0.28 4.63 5.01
N GLU A 68 0.93 4.08 4.86
CA GLU A 68 1.54 3.86 3.54
C GLU A 68 0.95 2.64 2.82
N LYS A 69 0.56 1.60 3.55
CA LYS A 69 -0.12 0.42 2.99
C LYS A 69 -1.65 0.50 3.04
N ASP A 70 -2.22 1.61 3.54
CA ASP A 70 -3.65 1.81 3.80
C ASP A 70 -4.33 0.59 4.44
N THR A 71 -3.76 0.08 5.55
CA THR A 71 -4.19 -1.20 6.13
C THR A 71 -4.25 -1.19 7.66
N THR A 72 -5.23 -1.94 8.18
CA THR A 72 -5.36 -2.31 9.60
C THR A 72 -5.14 -3.79 9.84
N ASP A 73 -4.84 -4.57 8.79
CA ASP A 73 -4.55 -5.99 8.94
C ASP A 73 -3.21 -6.18 9.64
N ILE A 74 -3.27 -6.80 10.82
CA ILE A 74 -2.14 -7.01 11.72
C ILE A 74 -1.04 -7.83 11.02
N GLY A 75 -1.43 -8.84 10.22
CA GLY A 75 -0.48 -9.66 9.46
C GLY A 75 0.32 -8.84 8.45
N THR A 76 -0.33 -7.94 7.73
CA THR A 76 0.29 -7.06 6.71
C THR A 76 1.21 -6.00 7.32
N ILE A 77 0.87 -5.53 8.53
CA ILE A 77 1.68 -4.57 9.28
C ILE A 77 2.99 -5.21 9.76
N VAL A 78 2.94 -6.49 10.15
CA VAL A 78 4.10 -7.18 10.72
C VAL A 78 4.93 -7.93 9.68
N SER A 79 4.30 -8.54 8.67
CA SER A 79 4.98 -9.41 7.70
C SER A 79 6.01 -8.63 6.87
N PHE A 80 7.24 -9.15 6.84
CA PHE A 80 8.31 -8.66 5.96
C PHE A 80 8.17 -9.18 4.51
N THR A 81 7.29 -10.16 4.28
CA THR A 81 7.01 -10.73 2.95
C THR A 81 5.63 -10.33 2.44
N ASP A 82 5.45 -10.35 1.12
CA ASP A 82 4.15 -10.12 0.48
C ASP A 82 3.41 -11.46 0.22
N ASN A 83 3.92 -12.57 0.76
CA ASN A 83 3.30 -13.88 0.63
C ASN A 83 2.08 -13.99 1.55
N ARG A 84 0.90 -14.22 0.95
CA ARG A 84 -0.38 -14.28 1.65
C ARG A 84 -0.42 -15.33 2.76
N VAL A 85 0.23 -16.49 2.59
CA VAL A 85 0.24 -17.56 3.61
C VAL A 85 1.00 -17.12 4.86
N VAL A 86 2.12 -16.42 4.68
CA VAL A 86 2.93 -15.88 5.79
C VAL A 86 2.18 -14.77 6.51
N ILE A 87 1.56 -13.85 5.76
CA ILE A 87 0.73 -12.76 6.30
C ILE A 87 -0.41 -13.32 7.15
N GLU A 88 -1.14 -14.32 6.65
CA GLU A 88 -2.24 -14.96 7.38
C GLU A 88 -1.73 -15.71 8.61
N GLY A 89 -0.63 -16.46 8.49
CA GLY A 89 -0.02 -17.19 9.61
C GLY A 89 0.39 -16.25 10.75
N ILE A 90 1.08 -15.15 10.45
CA ILE A 90 1.43 -14.11 11.43
C ILE A 90 0.16 -13.51 12.03
N GLY A 91 -0.83 -13.16 11.20
CA GLY A 91 -2.09 -12.57 11.68
C GLY A 91 -2.85 -13.47 12.66
N TYR A 92 -3.02 -14.76 12.35
CA TYR A 92 -3.70 -15.70 13.24
C TYR A 92 -2.90 -16.02 14.51
N SER A 93 -1.57 -16.12 14.40
CA SER A 93 -0.71 -16.29 15.58
C SER A 93 -0.80 -15.08 16.52
N MET A 94 -0.80 -13.84 15.99
CA MET A 94 -1.02 -12.65 16.78
C MET A 94 -2.41 -12.60 17.40
N ALA A 95 -3.45 -13.01 16.67
CA ALA A 95 -4.80 -13.07 17.23
C ALA A 95 -4.87 -14.03 18.44
N ALA A 96 -4.15 -15.16 18.41
CA ALA A 96 -4.08 -16.09 19.54
C ALA A 96 -3.44 -15.46 20.80
N PHE A 97 -2.41 -14.64 20.64
CA PHE A 97 -1.80 -13.88 21.75
C PHE A 97 -2.65 -12.67 22.18
N LEU A 98 -3.42 -12.06 21.28
CA LEU A 98 -4.35 -10.99 21.68
C LEU A 98 -5.54 -11.54 22.48
N PHE A 99 -5.93 -12.79 22.20
CA PHE A 99 -6.94 -13.51 22.98
C PHE A 99 -6.50 -13.69 24.44
N THR A 100 -5.23 -13.98 24.71
CA THR A 100 -4.78 -14.22 26.09
C THR A 100 -4.92 -12.98 26.98
N THR A 101 -5.07 -11.78 26.41
CA THR A 101 -5.36 -10.57 27.19
C THR A 101 -6.68 -10.65 27.97
N ILE A 102 -7.73 -11.31 27.45
CA ILE A 102 -8.98 -11.43 28.21
C ILE A 102 -8.80 -12.32 29.45
N ILE A 103 -7.88 -13.29 29.41
CA ILE A 103 -7.50 -14.12 30.56
C ILE A 103 -6.89 -13.21 31.64
N SER A 104 -5.90 -12.40 31.26
CA SER A 104 -5.15 -11.52 32.13
C SER A 104 -6.01 -10.44 32.76
N MET A 105 -6.83 -9.76 31.97
CA MET A 105 -7.68 -8.66 32.47
C MET A 105 -8.86 -9.17 33.29
N SER A 106 -9.41 -10.34 32.97
CA SER A 106 -10.42 -10.97 33.82
C SER A 106 -9.83 -11.39 35.18
N ALA A 107 -8.63 -11.99 35.18
CA ALA A 107 -7.90 -12.32 36.40
C ALA A 107 -7.59 -11.09 37.26
N ALA A 108 -7.21 -9.97 36.63
CA ALA A 108 -6.98 -8.70 37.28
C ALA A 108 -8.25 -8.11 37.90
N GLY A 109 -9.37 -8.10 37.17
CA GLY A 109 -10.66 -7.63 37.68
C GLY A 109 -11.13 -8.45 38.89
N GLY A 110 -10.95 -9.77 38.83
CA GLY A 110 -11.22 -10.66 39.97
C GLY A 110 -10.34 -10.36 41.18
N SER A 111 -9.04 -10.12 40.97
CA SER A 111 -8.10 -9.81 42.04
C SER A 111 -8.39 -8.44 42.67
N PHE A 112 -8.79 -7.45 41.86
CA PHE A 112 -9.20 -6.13 42.33
C PHE A 112 -10.38 -6.18 43.30
N LEU A 113 -11.52 -6.79 42.90
CA LEU A 113 -12.69 -6.85 43.79
C LEU A 113 -12.43 -7.71 45.03
N ASN A 114 -11.58 -8.72 44.92
CA ASN A 114 -11.17 -9.54 46.06
C ASN A 114 -10.31 -8.74 47.05
N GLN A 115 -9.36 -7.94 46.56
CA GLN A 115 -8.48 -7.12 47.40
C GLN A 115 -9.24 -5.97 48.08
N GLU A 116 -10.11 -5.27 47.34
CA GLU A 116 -10.80 -4.08 47.87
C GLU A 116 -12.04 -4.41 48.70
N PHE A 117 -12.82 -5.42 48.30
CA PHE A 117 -14.13 -5.71 48.88
C PHE A 117 -14.25 -7.11 49.45
N GLY A 118 -13.20 -7.95 49.36
CA GLY A 118 -13.25 -9.35 49.81
C GLY A 118 -14.14 -10.26 48.95
N LEU A 119 -14.63 -9.78 47.80
CA LEU A 119 -15.54 -10.54 46.93
C LEU A 119 -14.83 -11.71 46.23
N SER A 120 -15.60 -12.70 45.78
CA SER A 120 -15.05 -13.80 44.96
C SER A 120 -14.44 -13.28 43.67
N LYS A 121 -13.26 -13.80 43.31
CA LYS A 121 -12.55 -13.45 42.07
C LYS A 121 -13.41 -13.68 40.82
N ALA A 122 -14.33 -14.66 40.86
CA ALA A 122 -15.24 -14.93 39.75
C ALA A 122 -16.20 -13.76 39.47
N VAL A 123 -16.63 -13.03 40.49
CA VAL A 123 -17.55 -11.88 40.33
C VAL A 123 -16.83 -10.75 39.59
N GLY A 124 -15.62 -10.38 40.03
CA GLY A 124 -14.85 -9.33 39.38
C GLY A 124 -14.45 -9.68 37.96
N GLY A 125 -13.92 -10.88 37.74
CA GLY A 125 -13.57 -11.34 36.40
C GLY A 125 -14.77 -11.42 35.46
N GLY A 126 -15.95 -11.81 35.97
CA GLY A 126 -17.18 -11.95 35.21
C GLY A 126 -17.74 -10.61 34.76
N ILE A 127 -17.66 -9.57 35.60
CA ILE A 127 -18.04 -8.20 35.23
C ILE A 127 -17.18 -7.70 34.07
N ILE A 128 -15.85 -7.87 34.13
CA ILE A 128 -14.96 -7.48 33.03
C ILE A 128 -15.31 -8.22 31.74
N ALA A 129 -15.49 -9.55 31.80
CA ALA A 129 -15.87 -10.36 30.65
C ALA A 129 -17.20 -9.89 30.01
N PHE A 130 -18.20 -9.61 30.85
CA PHE A 130 -19.50 -9.11 30.40
C PHE A 130 -19.40 -7.73 29.72
N LEU A 131 -18.67 -6.78 30.32
CA LEU A 131 -18.48 -5.45 29.75
C LEU A 131 -17.72 -5.51 28.41
N VAL A 132 -16.68 -6.34 28.31
CA VAL A 132 -15.93 -6.56 27.07
C VAL A 132 -16.85 -7.14 25.98
N ALA A 133 -17.69 -8.12 26.32
CA ALA A 133 -18.63 -8.71 25.37
C ALA A 133 -19.60 -7.65 24.79
N ILE A 134 -20.14 -6.77 25.63
CA ILE A 134 -21.04 -5.70 25.20
C ILE A 134 -20.35 -4.74 24.21
N THR A 135 -19.08 -4.43 24.45
CA THR A 135 -18.38 -3.36 23.72
C THR A 135 -17.70 -3.85 22.45
N VAL A 136 -17.05 -5.01 22.49
CA VAL A 136 -16.29 -5.56 21.35
C VAL A 136 -17.21 -6.13 20.25
N LEU A 137 -18.46 -6.47 20.58
CA LEU A 137 -19.50 -6.75 19.56
C LEU A 137 -19.93 -5.49 18.78
N GLY A 138 -19.51 -4.30 19.22
CA GLY A 138 -19.68 -3.06 18.47
C GLY A 138 -18.59 -2.82 17.43
N ASP A 139 -18.65 -1.65 16.79
CA ASP A 139 -17.64 -1.21 15.83
C ASP A 139 -16.49 -0.44 16.51
N PHE A 140 -15.45 -0.14 15.72
CA PHE A 140 -14.33 0.69 16.17
C PHE A 140 -14.78 2.05 16.70
N GLU A 141 -15.85 2.64 16.14
CA GLU A 141 -16.35 3.93 16.60
C GLU A 141 -16.82 3.89 18.05
N ARG A 142 -17.55 2.83 18.44
CA ARG A 142 -18.02 2.66 19.82
C ARG A 142 -16.86 2.60 20.80
N ILE A 143 -15.84 1.80 20.47
CA ILE A 143 -14.61 1.66 21.29
C ILE A 143 -13.90 3.01 21.36
N SER A 144 -13.68 3.66 20.22
CA SER A 144 -12.96 4.94 20.16
C SER A 144 -13.67 6.07 20.92
N LYS A 145 -15.00 6.16 20.86
CA LYS A 145 -15.78 7.16 21.61
C LYS A 145 -15.56 7.04 23.12
N LEU A 146 -15.59 5.80 23.63
CA LEU A 146 -15.35 5.50 25.03
C LEU A 146 -13.91 5.88 25.46
N PHE A 147 -12.93 5.52 24.64
CA PHE A 147 -11.51 5.67 24.96
C PHE A 147 -11.05 7.13 24.97
N LYS A 148 -11.57 7.94 24.03
CA LYS A 148 -11.29 9.38 23.95
C LYS A 148 -11.51 10.13 25.26
N PHE A 149 -12.48 9.69 26.06
CA PHE A 149 -12.83 10.33 27.32
C PHE A 149 -12.18 9.64 28.51
N ILE A 150 -12.26 8.30 28.56
CA ILE A 150 -11.78 7.54 29.72
C ILE A 150 -10.25 7.61 29.82
N VAL A 151 -9.51 7.33 28.75
CA VAL A 151 -8.05 7.14 28.84
C VAL A 151 -7.30 8.39 29.31
N PRO A 152 -7.56 9.62 28.82
CA PRO A 152 -6.89 10.81 29.33
C PRO A 152 -7.15 11.05 30.82
N MET A 153 -8.38 10.78 31.29
CA MET A 153 -8.73 10.87 32.71
C MET A 153 -7.97 9.82 33.53
N LEU A 154 -7.92 8.57 33.05
CA LEU A 154 -7.16 7.51 33.70
C LEU A 154 -5.69 7.90 33.84
N PHE A 155 -5.08 8.35 32.74
CA PHE A 155 -3.69 8.80 32.69
C PHE A 155 -3.41 9.90 33.72
N ALA A 156 -4.25 10.93 33.75
CA ALA A 156 -4.10 12.05 34.67
C ALA A 156 -4.18 11.61 36.14
N ILE A 157 -5.11 10.71 36.48
CA ILE A 157 -5.29 10.23 37.86
C ILE A 157 -4.13 9.32 38.28
N VAL A 158 -3.70 8.41 37.41
CA VAL A 158 -2.56 7.53 37.71
C VAL A 158 -1.28 8.33 37.92
N VAL A 159 -0.99 9.29 37.05
CA VAL A 159 0.18 10.18 37.19
C VAL A 159 0.03 11.05 38.44
N GLY A 160 -1.13 11.65 38.68
CA GLY A 160 -1.39 12.50 39.84
C GLY A 160 -1.23 11.77 41.17
N CYS A 161 -1.85 10.61 41.33
CA CYS A 161 -1.69 9.78 42.53
C CYS A 161 -0.24 9.34 42.72
N SER A 162 0.46 8.98 41.64
CA SER A 162 1.88 8.60 41.73
C SER A 162 2.75 9.78 42.20
N ILE A 163 2.50 11.00 41.70
CA ILE A 163 3.17 12.22 42.18
C ILE A 163 2.90 12.44 43.67
N ILE A 164 1.66 12.29 44.13
CA ILE A 164 1.32 12.42 45.55
C ILE A 164 2.11 11.41 46.39
N VAL A 165 2.21 10.14 45.97
CA VAL A 165 3.01 9.13 46.67
C VAL A 165 4.49 9.53 46.74
N ILE A 166 5.07 10.00 45.63
CA ILE A 166 6.48 10.41 45.55
C ILE A 166 6.80 11.48 46.62
N PHE A 167 5.95 12.49 46.73
CA PHE A 167 6.11 13.62 47.66
C PHE A 167 5.52 13.40 49.05
N SER A 168 4.91 12.24 49.31
CA SER A 168 4.37 11.90 50.63
C SER A 168 5.47 11.59 51.66
N ASP A 169 5.09 11.65 52.94
CA ASP A 169 5.93 11.28 54.08
C ASP A 169 6.03 9.75 54.31
N ILE A 170 5.58 8.93 53.35
CA ILE A 170 5.67 7.47 53.43
C ILE A 170 7.15 7.06 53.55
N LYS A 171 7.45 6.27 54.59
CA LYS A 171 8.79 5.75 54.86
C LYS A 171 8.93 4.32 54.32
N GLN A 172 10.14 3.99 53.87
CA GLN A 172 10.53 2.62 53.50
C GLN A 172 10.36 1.70 54.72
N SER A 173 9.62 0.60 54.54
CA SER A 173 9.24 -0.30 55.63
C SER A 173 10.17 -1.52 55.78
N GLY A 174 10.99 -1.82 54.77
CA GLY A 174 11.84 -3.01 54.80
C GLY A 174 12.96 -3.00 53.77
N ALA A 175 13.18 -4.17 53.14
CA ALA A 175 14.26 -4.37 52.18
C ALA A 175 14.22 -3.37 51.01
N THR A 176 15.40 -2.95 50.57
CA THR A 176 15.60 -2.03 49.43
C THR A 176 16.28 -2.72 48.24
N SER A 177 16.69 -3.98 48.40
CA SER A 177 17.37 -4.78 47.38
C SER A 177 17.18 -6.27 47.65
N GLY A 178 17.60 -7.12 46.71
CA GLY A 178 17.45 -8.59 46.84
C GLY A 178 16.10 -9.14 46.38
N PHE A 179 15.24 -8.29 45.80
CA PHE A 179 14.01 -8.74 45.16
C PHE A 179 14.32 -9.62 43.96
N LYS A 180 13.59 -10.73 43.83
CA LYS A 180 13.82 -11.69 42.75
C LYS A 180 13.22 -11.13 41.45
N PRO A 181 14.04 -10.81 40.43
CA PRO A 181 13.51 -10.38 39.14
C PRO A 181 12.71 -11.50 38.48
N SER A 182 11.86 -11.13 37.53
CA SER A 182 11.14 -12.11 36.72
C SER A 182 12.13 -12.98 35.94
N VAL A 183 11.83 -14.28 35.82
CA VAL A 183 12.65 -15.25 35.05
C VAL A 183 12.87 -14.79 33.60
N MET A 184 11.96 -13.97 33.08
CA MET A 184 11.98 -13.49 31.70
C MET A 184 12.59 -12.09 31.51
N ALA A 185 13.02 -11.47 32.59
CA ALA A 185 13.68 -10.17 32.61
C ALA A 185 14.78 -10.22 33.69
N PRO A 186 15.86 -10.99 33.49
CA PRO A 186 16.87 -11.21 34.53
C PRO A 186 17.72 -9.95 34.79
N ASP A 187 17.83 -9.08 33.80
CA ASP A 187 18.54 -7.81 33.87
C ASP A 187 17.68 -6.65 33.36
N TRP A 188 18.04 -5.43 33.75
CA TRP A 188 17.27 -4.22 33.48
C TRP A 188 17.21 -3.82 32.00
N ILE A 189 18.19 -4.23 31.16
CA ILE A 189 18.18 -3.94 29.71
C ILE A 189 17.21 -4.89 29.04
N PHE A 190 17.35 -6.18 29.30
CA PHE A 190 16.47 -7.19 28.73
C PHE A 190 15.03 -6.97 29.20
N ALA A 191 14.84 -6.57 30.45
CA ALA A 191 13.54 -6.16 30.98
C ALA A 191 12.89 -5.06 30.15
N ALA A 192 13.65 -4.02 29.76
CA ALA A 192 13.14 -2.93 28.93
C ALA A 192 12.63 -3.42 27.58
N PHE A 193 13.40 -4.27 26.89
CA PHE A 193 13.00 -4.80 25.58
C PHE A 193 11.81 -5.75 25.67
N VAL A 194 11.81 -6.67 26.64
CA VAL A 194 10.69 -7.61 26.84
C VAL A 194 9.43 -6.86 27.24
N PHE A 195 9.55 -5.83 28.09
CA PHE A 195 8.44 -4.98 28.49
C PHE A 195 7.79 -4.29 27.29
N VAL A 196 8.59 -3.69 26.42
CA VAL A 196 8.08 -3.07 25.19
C VAL A 196 7.48 -4.12 24.25
N ALA A 197 8.14 -5.26 24.11
CA ALA A 197 7.77 -6.35 23.22
C ALA A 197 6.39 -6.93 23.51
N TYR A 198 6.05 -7.20 24.77
CA TYR A 198 4.70 -7.71 25.09
C TYR A 198 3.65 -6.61 24.91
N ASN A 199 3.91 -5.38 25.39
CA ASN A 199 2.93 -4.29 25.34
C ASN A 199 2.57 -3.87 23.92
N MET A 200 3.53 -3.94 22.99
CA MET A 200 3.29 -3.52 21.62
C MET A 200 2.33 -4.45 20.85
N LEU A 201 2.13 -5.71 21.30
CA LEU A 201 1.16 -6.63 20.68
C LEU A 201 -0.23 -6.00 20.65
N GLY A 202 -0.67 -5.38 21.75
CA GLY A 202 -1.93 -4.64 21.81
C GLY A 202 -1.90 -3.27 21.14
N MET A 203 -0.72 -2.63 21.06
CA MET A 203 -0.57 -1.35 20.35
C MET A 203 -0.76 -1.47 18.85
N ILE A 204 -0.33 -2.57 18.21
CA ILE A 204 -0.39 -2.74 16.75
C ILE A 204 -1.82 -2.57 16.19
N PRO A 205 -2.83 -3.37 16.60
CA PRO A 205 -4.17 -3.26 16.03
C PRO A 205 -4.80 -1.89 16.30
N MET A 206 -4.68 -1.39 17.53
CA MET A 206 -5.29 -0.13 17.93
C MET A 206 -4.61 1.08 17.29
N GLY A 207 -3.28 1.07 17.25
CA GLY A 207 -2.47 2.10 16.62
C GLY A 207 -2.70 2.18 15.11
N ALA A 208 -2.86 1.03 14.45
CA ALA A 208 -3.20 0.95 13.03
C ALA A 208 -4.58 1.55 12.74
N SER A 209 -5.61 1.10 13.45
CA SER A 209 -6.97 1.62 13.30
C SER A 209 -7.06 3.11 13.64
N ALA A 210 -6.36 3.56 14.69
CA ALA A 210 -6.30 4.97 15.05
C ALA A 210 -5.61 5.82 13.98
N SER A 211 -4.56 5.28 13.34
CA SER A 211 -3.80 5.98 12.30
C SER A 211 -4.64 6.20 11.03
N LEU A 212 -5.35 5.18 10.56
CA LEU A 212 -6.23 5.32 9.38
C LEU A 212 -7.47 6.18 9.64
N ASN A 213 -7.98 6.17 10.88
CA ASN A 213 -9.16 6.99 11.24
C ASN A 213 -8.79 8.41 11.70
N ALA A 214 -7.53 8.83 11.57
CA ALA A 214 -7.09 10.17 11.94
C ALA A 214 -7.56 11.25 10.94
N LYS A 215 -7.68 12.50 11.42
CA LYS A 215 -8.08 13.66 10.60
C LYS A 215 -7.12 13.93 9.46
N SER A 216 -5.83 13.68 9.66
CA SER A 216 -4.78 13.82 8.66
C SER A 216 -3.56 12.99 9.04
N LYS A 217 -2.66 12.74 8.07
CA LYS A 217 -1.37 12.06 8.30
C LYS A 217 -0.56 12.73 9.42
N ARG A 218 -0.57 14.07 9.49
CA ARG A 218 0.10 14.85 10.55
C ARG A 218 -0.49 14.58 11.94
N GLN A 219 -1.83 14.52 12.05
CA GLN A 219 -2.51 14.25 13.33
C GLN A 219 -2.25 12.82 13.80
N ALA A 220 -2.20 11.88 12.86
CA ALA A 220 -1.85 10.49 13.12
C ALA A 220 -0.41 10.36 13.65
N PHE A 221 0.55 10.98 12.95
CA PHE A 221 1.96 10.99 13.33
C PHE A 221 2.18 11.59 14.73
N ILE A 222 1.73 12.83 14.96
CA ILE A 222 1.89 13.51 16.25
C ILE A 222 1.24 12.71 17.38
N GLY A 223 0.03 12.20 17.15
CA GLY A 223 -0.67 11.39 18.15
C GLY A 223 0.04 10.08 18.49
N SER A 224 0.62 9.40 17.50
CA SER A 224 1.36 8.16 17.72
C SER A 224 2.62 8.37 18.57
N VAL A 225 3.41 9.40 18.26
CA VAL A 225 4.64 9.73 18.99
C VAL A 225 4.34 10.19 20.41
N ILE A 226 3.35 11.08 20.59
CA ILE A 226 2.91 11.52 21.92
C ILE A 226 2.38 10.33 22.73
N GLY A 227 1.56 9.46 22.14
CA GLY A 227 1.03 8.29 22.80
C GLY A 227 2.13 7.33 23.28
N GLY A 228 3.11 7.03 22.43
CA GLY A 228 4.26 6.20 22.80
C GLY A 228 5.11 6.81 23.91
N PHE A 229 5.40 8.12 23.83
CA PHE A 229 6.18 8.82 24.86
C PHE A 229 5.44 8.92 26.21
N ALA A 230 4.12 9.15 26.18
CA ALA A 230 3.30 9.22 27.38
C ALA A 230 3.35 7.93 28.21
N LEU A 231 3.41 6.76 27.57
CA LEU A 231 3.59 5.47 28.26
C LEU A 231 4.92 5.40 29.02
N GLY A 232 6.01 5.92 28.43
CA GLY A 232 7.31 6.03 29.09
C GLY A 232 7.28 6.94 30.32
N VAL A 233 6.67 8.13 30.18
CA VAL A 233 6.50 9.09 31.29
C VAL A 233 5.68 8.47 32.42
N MET A 234 4.58 7.82 32.10
CA MET A 234 3.75 7.14 33.10
C MET A 234 4.51 6.04 33.82
N THR A 235 5.30 5.23 33.10
CA THR A 235 6.16 4.19 33.70
C THR A 235 7.16 4.82 34.67
N LEU A 236 7.80 5.92 34.29
CA LEU A 236 8.78 6.62 35.13
C LEU A 236 8.16 7.05 36.46
N VAL A 237 7.04 7.78 36.41
CA VAL A 237 6.39 8.30 37.62
C VAL A 237 5.85 7.16 38.49
N LEU A 238 5.30 6.10 37.89
CA LEU A 238 4.89 4.90 38.62
C LEU A 238 6.07 4.26 39.37
N VAL A 239 7.19 4.01 38.68
CA VAL A 239 8.34 3.35 39.33
C VAL A 239 8.93 4.21 40.45
N MET A 240 8.99 5.53 40.27
CA MET A 240 9.40 6.44 41.34
C MET A 240 8.49 6.36 42.57
N ALA A 241 7.17 6.28 42.36
CA ALA A 241 6.21 6.11 43.45
C ALA A 241 6.37 4.76 44.16
N LEU A 242 6.51 3.67 43.40
CA LEU A 242 6.65 2.30 43.90
C LEU A 242 7.95 2.09 44.68
N GLN A 243 9.03 2.76 44.26
CA GLN A 243 10.32 2.68 44.97
C GLN A 243 10.35 3.46 46.29
N LYS A 244 9.29 4.22 46.62
CA LYS A 244 9.17 4.91 47.91
C LYS A 244 9.16 3.92 49.09
N ASP A 245 8.53 2.75 48.92
CA ASP A 245 8.52 1.66 49.89
C ASP A 245 8.54 0.30 49.16
N MET A 246 9.74 -0.08 48.76
CA MET A 246 10.01 -1.27 47.94
C MET A 246 9.50 -2.58 48.58
N ALA A 247 9.67 -2.74 49.89
CA ALA A 247 9.20 -3.94 50.59
C ALA A 247 7.68 -4.06 50.57
N TYR A 248 6.97 -2.93 50.76
CA TYR A 248 5.52 -2.90 50.67
C TYR A 248 5.02 -3.15 49.24
N THR A 249 5.69 -2.59 48.24
CA THR A 249 5.33 -2.81 46.84
C THR A 249 5.41 -4.30 46.46
N ASP A 250 6.47 -4.99 46.89
CA ASP A 250 6.74 -6.34 46.40
C ASP A 250 5.67 -7.36 46.80
N VAL A 251 5.10 -7.22 47.98
CA VAL A 251 4.10 -8.14 48.55
C VAL A 251 2.68 -7.94 48.03
N LEU A 252 2.40 -6.80 47.37
CA LEU A 252 1.07 -6.47 46.87
C LEU A 252 0.84 -6.94 45.43
N ASP A 253 -0.38 -7.42 45.16
CA ASP A 253 -0.83 -7.74 43.80
C ASP A 253 -1.10 -6.46 43.00
N LEU A 254 -1.68 -5.42 43.65
CA LEU A 254 -1.97 -4.11 43.06
C LEU A 254 -1.33 -2.98 43.89
N PRO A 255 -0.01 -2.74 43.77
CA PRO A 255 0.72 -1.85 44.67
C PRO A 255 0.20 -0.41 44.76
N MET A 256 -0.10 0.22 43.62
CA MET A 256 -0.59 1.61 43.62
C MET A 256 -1.95 1.77 44.29
N LEU A 257 -2.78 0.72 44.25
CA LEU A 257 -4.04 0.69 45.00
C LEU A 257 -3.76 0.66 46.52
N GLY A 258 -2.78 -0.13 46.95
CA GLY A 258 -2.31 -0.12 48.34
C GLY A 258 -1.69 1.22 48.78
N TYR A 259 -1.01 1.94 47.89
CA TYR A 259 -0.51 3.29 48.17
C TYR A 259 -1.62 4.33 48.24
N SER A 260 -2.64 4.21 47.38
CA SER A 260 -3.78 5.13 47.39
C SER A 260 -4.51 5.11 48.73
N LEU A 261 -4.58 3.95 49.40
CA LEU A 261 -5.15 3.81 50.74
C LEU A 261 -4.29 4.49 51.81
N ARG A 262 -2.96 4.46 51.66
CA ARG A 262 -2.03 5.19 52.54
C ARG A 262 -2.09 6.70 52.37
N ILE A 263 -2.65 7.20 51.26
CA ILE A 263 -2.94 8.63 51.06
C ILE A 263 -4.24 8.99 51.79
N SER A 264 -5.35 8.35 51.42
CA SER A 264 -6.65 8.47 52.10
C SER A 264 -7.65 7.44 51.56
N THR A 265 -8.69 7.14 52.32
CA THR A 265 -9.80 6.30 51.85
C THR A 265 -10.47 6.85 50.58
N VAL A 266 -10.61 8.18 50.48
CA VAL A 266 -11.21 8.83 49.29
C VAL A 266 -10.32 8.62 48.06
N ALA A 267 -9.01 8.80 48.21
CA ALA A 267 -8.05 8.56 47.13
C ALA A 267 -8.09 7.09 46.68
N ASN A 268 -8.21 6.15 47.61
CA ASN A 268 -8.34 4.73 47.30
C ASN A 268 -9.60 4.37 46.53
N ILE A 269 -10.77 4.88 46.94
CA ILE A 269 -12.02 4.65 46.21
C ILE A 269 -11.93 5.22 44.78
N LEU A 270 -11.47 6.47 44.63
CA LEU A 270 -11.31 7.10 43.31
C LEU A 270 -10.32 6.34 42.44
N TYR A 271 -9.18 5.93 43.00
CA TYR A 271 -8.18 5.15 42.29
C TYR A 271 -8.70 3.76 41.90
N GLY A 272 -9.49 3.13 42.77
CA GLY A 272 -10.09 1.83 42.49
C GLY A 272 -11.06 1.87 41.32
N VAL A 273 -11.93 2.89 41.24
CA VAL A 273 -12.83 3.08 40.08
C VAL A 273 -12.03 3.25 38.79
N VAL A 274 -10.98 4.08 38.83
CA VAL A 274 -10.08 4.34 37.70
C VAL A 274 -9.33 3.07 37.29
N LEU A 275 -8.76 2.34 38.24
CA LEU A 275 -8.05 1.10 37.99
C LEU A 275 -8.97 0.07 37.33
N TYR A 276 -10.20 -0.09 37.83
CA TYR A 276 -11.15 -1.02 37.24
C TYR A 276 -11.57 -0.62 35.82
N ALA A 277 -11.73 0.67 35.55
CA ALA A 277 -11.95 1.20 34.21
C ALA A 277 -10.73 0.99 33.29
N ALA A 278 -9.50 1.08 33.81
CA ALA A 278 -8.27 0.78 33.07
C ALA A 278 -8.18 -0.72 32.69
N ILE A 279 -8.51 -1.62 33.62
CA ILE A 279 -8.59 -3.07 33.37
C ILE A 279 -9.55 -3.35 32.21
N TYR A 280 -10.75 -2.76 32.27
CA TYR A 280 -11.75 -2.90 31.21
C TYR A 280 -11.31 -2.28 29.87
N SER A 281 -10.66 -1.12 29.89
CA SER A 281 -10.13 -0.45 28.69
C SER A 281 -9.09 -1.32 27.98
N ALA A 282 -8.09 -1.83 28.69
CA ALA A 282 -7.11 -2.72 28.09
C ALA A 282 -7.78 -4.00 27.57
N ALA A 283 -8.66 -4.63 28.36
CA ALA A 283 -9.38 -5.82 27.91
C ALA A 283 -10.12 -5.60 26.59
N THR A 284 -10.82 -4.48 26.46
CA THR A 284 -11.62 -4.16 25.27
C THR A 284 -10.74 -3.90 24.05
N SER A 285 -9.67 -3.11 24.20
CA SER A 285 -8.85 -2.67 23.08
C SER A 285 -7.98 -3.78 22.50
N THR A 286 -7.35 -4.57 23.36
CA THR A 286 -6.48 -5.66 22.94
C THR A 286 -7.31 -6.81 22.38
N PHE A 287 -8.46 -7.12 23.00
CA PHE A 287 -9.37 -8.15 22.51
C PHE A 287 -10.08 -7.76 21.22
N TYR A 288 -10.30 -6.46 20.97
CA TYR A 288 -10.74 -5.98 19.65
C TYR A 288 -9.77 -6.39 18.53
N GLY A 289 -8.45 -6.39 18.79
CA GLY A 289 -7.46 -6.88 17.83
C GLY A 289 -7.60 -8.37 17.48
N PHE A 290 -8.09 -9.20 18.42
CA PHE A 290 -8.46 -10.59 18.10
C PHE A 290 -9.67 -10.64 17.15
N THR A 291 -10.67 -9.78 17.34
CA THR A 291 -11.90 -9.81 16.53
C THR A 291 -11.72 -9.24 15.13
N THR A 292 -10.74 -8.36 14.91
CA THR A 292 -10.43 -7.84 13.57
C THR A 292 -9.88 -8.92 12.64
N LYS A 293 -9.22 -9.96 13.17
CA LYS A 293 -8.71 -11.08 12.35
C LYS A 293 -9.77 -12.12 12.01
N LEU A 294 -10.88 -12.16 12.75
CA LEU A 294 -11.98 -13.09 12.46
C LEU A 294 -12.76 -12.65 11.20
N PRO A 295 -12.99 -13.54 10.23
CA PRO A 295 -13.71 -13.22 9.01
C PRO A 295 -15.15 -12.81 9.33
N ASP A 296 -15.68 -11.85 8.57
CA ASP A 296 -17.03 -11.35 8.79
C ASP A 296 -18.08 -12.35 8.30
N ARG A 297 -18.49 -13.24 9.22
CA ARG A 297 -19.43 -14.33 9.00
C ARG A 297 -20.46 -14.35 10.13
N PRO A 298 -21.67 -14.90 9.92
CA PRO A 298 -22.72 -14.94 10.93
C PRO A 298 -22.31 -15.62 12.26
N TRP A 299 -21.29 -16.47 12.25
CA TRP A 299 -20.76 -17.15 13.44
C TRP A 299 -19.69 -16.34 14.20
N LYS A 300 -19.22 -15.20 13.67
CA LYS A 300 -18.17 -14.38 14.28
C LYS A 300 -18.51 -13.97 15.72
N SER A 301 -19.72 -13.46 15.95
CA SER A 301 -20.18 -13.06 17.27
C SER A 301 -20.19 -14.22 18.27
N LYS A 302 -20.57 -15.43 17.83
CA LYS A 302 -20.55 -16.65 18.66
C LYS A 302 -19.11 -17.02 19.07
N VAL A 303 -18.17 -16.96 18.13
CA VAL A 303 -16.75 -17.24 18.42
C VAL A 303 -16.17 -16.24 19.42
N ILE A 304 -16.50 -14.94 19.26
CA ILE A 304 -16.09 -13.89 20.20
C ILE A 304 -16.62 -14.20 21.62
N ILE A 305 -17.90 -14.54 21.75
CA ILE A 305 -18.51 -14.84 23.06
C ILE A 305 -17.88 -16.09 23.69
N VAL A 306 -17.71 -17.17 22.92
CA VAL A 306 -17.06 -18.40 23.41
C VAL A 306 -15.63 -18.13 23.86
N ALA A 307 -14.88 -17.34 23.09
CA ALA A 307 -13.52 -16.93 23.46
C ALA A 307 -13.53 -16.15 24.79
N ILE A 308 -14.43 -15.19 24.99
CA ILE A 308 -14.54 -14.45 26.26
C ILE A 308 -14.83 -15.40 27.44
N ILE A 309 -15.74 -16.37 27.26
CA ILE A 309 -16.08 -17.35 28.31
C ILE A 309 -14.88 -18.22 28.67
N ILE A 310 -14.16 -18.74 27.67
CA ILE A 310 -12.93 -19.51 27.89
C ILE A 310 -11.88 -18.64 28.59
N GLY A 311 -11.70 -17.41 28.13
CA GLY A 311 -10.77 -16.45 28.72
C GLY A 311 -11.05 -16.19 30.19
N PHE A 312 -12.32 -15.94 30.53
CA PHE A 312 -12.81 -15.79 31.91
C PHE A 312 -12.51 -17.03 32.75
N ALA A 313 -12.84 -18.23 32.26
CA ALA A 313 -12.64 -19.48 32.99
C ALA A 313 -11.16 -19.72 33.31
N VAL A 314 -10.27 -19.50 32.33
CA VAL A 314 -8.82 -19.62 32.55
C VAL A 314 -8.30 -18.50 33.46
N GLY A 315 -8.87 -17.30 33.40
CA GLY A 315 -8.51 -16.16 34.24
C GLY A 315 -8.72 -16.40 35.75
N LEU A 316 -9.57 -17.36 36.12
CA LEU A 316 -9.78 -17.77 37.52
C LEU A 316 -8.52 -18.37 38.17
N THR A 317 -7.50 -18.72 37.38
CA THR A 317 -6.18 -19.17 37.88
C THR A 317 -5.40 -18.09 38.64
N GLY A 318 -5.83 -16.81 38.55
CA GLY A 318 -5.34 -15.70 39.36
C GLY A 318 -4.26 -14.83 38.68
N PHE A 319 -4.33 -13.52 38.91
CA PHE A 319 -3.53 -12.52 38.19
C PHE A 319 -2.02 -12.73 38.35
N LYS A 320 -1.55 -13.01 39.57
CA LYS A 320 -0.14 -13.27 39.84
C LYS A 320 0.44 -14.43 39.00
N ASN A 321 -0.33 -15.50 38.80
CA ASN A 321 0.08 -16.64 37.98
C ASN A 321 0.11 -16.28 36.50
N VAL A 322 -0.91 -15.56 36.02
CA VAL A 322 -0.95 -15.06 34.64
C VAL A 322 0.30 -14.22 34.33
N VAL A 323 0.60 -13.24 35.18
CA VAL A 323 1.78 -12.38 35.02
C VAL A 323 3.09 -13.17 35.06
N ALA A 324 3.18 -14.20 35.92
CA ALA A 324 4.40 -14.99 36.09
C ALA A 324 4.70 -15.98 34.96
N TYR A 325 3.71 -16.41 34.16
CA TYR A 325 3.89 -17.45 33.13
C TYR A 325 3.47 -17.02 31.72
N LEU A 326 2.41 -16.23 31.57
CA LEU A 326 1.85 -15.89 30.26
C LEU A 326 2.60 -14.72 29.61
N TYR A 327 2.80 -13.63 30.37
CA TYR A 327 3.46 -12.40 29.89
C TYR A 327 4.91 -12.62 29.43
N PRO A 328 5.72 -13.37 30.20
CA PRO A 328 6.86 -14.09 29.71
C PRO A 328 6.81 -14.54 28.23
N VAL A 329 5.93 -15.48 27.90
CA VAL A 329 5.82 -16.07 26.57
C VAL A 329 5.43 -15.02 25.53
N GLU A 330 4.50 -14.12 25.88
CA GLU A 330 4.10 -12.97 25.06
C GLU A 330 5.28 -12.04 24.76
N GLY A 331 6.19 -11.81 25.71
CA GLY A 331 7.36 -10.96 25.54
C GLY A 331 8.35 -11.50 24.52
N TYR A 332 8.71 -12.79 24.60
CA TYR A 332 9.60 -13.42 23.61
C TYR A 332 8.97 -13.47 22.22
N TYR A 333 7.68 -13.80 22.16
CA TYR A 333 6.92 -13.71 20.91
C TYR A 333 6.92 -12.28 20.36
N GLY A 334 6.68 -11.29 21.22
CA GLY A 334 6.73 -9.88 20.90
C GLY A 334 8.07 -9.45 20.30
N LEU A 335 9.20 -9.96 20.79
CA LEU A 335 10.51 -9.64 20.22
C LEU A 335 10.64 -10.10 18.77
N ALA A 336 10.11 -11.29 18.45
CA ALA A 336 10.05 -11.78 17.07
C ALA A 336 9.15 -10.88 16.20
N ILE A 337 7.99 -10.46 16.72
CA ILE A 337 7.06 -9.55 16.04
C ILE A 337 7.69 -8.16 15.79
N ILE A 338 8.40 -7.58 16.78
CA ILE A 338 9.12 -6.29 16.61
C ILE A 338 10.13 -6.41 15.48
N THR A 339 10.88 -7.51 15.46
CA THR A 339 11.94 -7.74 14.46
C THR A 339 11.34 -7.78 13.06
N MET A 340 10.29 -8.59 12.85
CA MET A 340 9.61 -8.69 11.55
C MET A 340 9.01 -7.35 11.12
N MET A 341 8.33 -6.65 12.03
CA MET A 341 7.72 -5.35 11.75
C MET A 341 8.78 -4.29 11.42
N THR A 342 9.92 -4.30 12.10
CA THR A 342 11.03 -3.37 11.85
C THR A 342 11.63 -3.61 10.46
N VAL A 343 11.80 -4.87 10.06
CA VAL A 343 12.22 -5.21 8.69
C VAL A 343 11.19 -4.74 7.66
N ASN A 344 9.89 -4.97 7.91
CA ASN A 344 8.82 -4.49 7.05
C ASN A 344 8.81 -2.95 6.97
N PHE A 345 9.03 -2.25 8.08
CA PHE A 345 9.12 -0.79 8.13
C PHE A 345 10.20 -0.26 7.19
N PHE A 346 11.44 -0.79 7.29
CA PHE A 346 12.52 -0.39 6.40
C PHE A 346 12.25 -0.77 4.94
N LYS A 347 11.63 -1.93 4.69
CA LYS A 347 11.19 -2.32 3.34
C LYS A 347 10.21 -1.30 2.74
N VAL A 348 9.17 -0.93 3.48
CA VAL A 348 8.17 0.07 3.05
C VAL A 348 8.84 1.42 2.86
N MET A 349 9.74 1.85 3.74
CA MET A 349 10.49 3.09 3.57
C MET A 349 11.35 3.09 2.31
N ILE A 350 12.08 2.00 2.05
CA ILE A 350 12.94 1.87 0.86
C ILE A 350 12.08 1.84 -0.40
N GLN A 351 10.97 1.08 -0.41
CA GLN A 351 10.01 1.06 -1.50
C GLN A 351 9.44 2.46 -1.74
N LYS A 352 9.00 3.16 -0.69
CA LYS A 352 8.54 4.55 -0.80
C LYS A 352 9.64 5.51 -1.27
N LYS A 353 10.90 5.31 -0.91
CA LYS A 353 12.00 6.16 -1.39
C LYS A 353 12.36 5.87 -2.85
N LYS A 354 12.23 4.61 -3.30
CA LYS A 354 12.34 4.21 -4.70
C LYS A 354 11.18 4.77 -5.52
N ASN A 355 9.96 4.61 -5.02
CA ASN A 355 8.73 5.09 -5.64
C ASN A 355 8.66 6.62 -5.61
N GLY A 356 9.03 7.28 -4.51
CA GLY A 356 9.10 8.74 -4.34
C GLY A 356 10.17 9.44 -5.18
N ARG A 357 11.11 8.69 -5.77
CA ARG A 357 11.97 9.18 -6.84
C ARG A 357 11.38 8.95 -8.23
N ALA A 358 10.26 8.25 -8.33
CA ALA A 358 9.54 7.75 -9.51
C ALA A 358 8.04 8.11 -9.56
N ASP A 359 7.52 8.91 -8.61
CA ASP A 359 6.10 8.98 -8.26
C ASP A 359 5.25 9.87 -9.18
N ASP A 360 5.89 10.62 -10.07
CA ASP A 360 5.26 11.23 -11.24
C ASP A 360 6.33 11.66 -12.26
N PHE A 361 5.85 12.24 -13.36
CA PHE A 361 6.67 12.89 -14.36
C PHE A 361 6.77 14.42 -14.12
N SER A 362 6.35 14.96 -12.97
CA SER A 362 6.24 16.42 -12.76
C SER A 362 7.58 17.14 -12.80
N ASP A 363 8.66 16.47 -12.36
CA ASP A 363 10.04 16.97 -12.40
C ASP A 363 10.75 16.67 -13.74
N PHE A 364 10.05 16.12 -14.73
CA PHE A 364 10.65 15.71 -16.00
C PHE A 364 10.54 16.80 -17.07
N THR A 365 11.68 17.14 -17.67
CA THR A 365 11.75 17.94 -18.91
C THR A 365 11.71 17.01 -20.12
N GLU A 366 11.05 17.36 -21.22
CA GLU A 366 11.05 16.53 -22.46
C GLU A 366 12.44 16.37 -23.11
N GLU A 367 13.50 16.89 -22.49
CA GLU A 367 14.87 16.78 -22.97
C GLU A 367 15.33 15.33 -22.95
N GLY A 368 15.93 14.89 -24.05
CA GLY A 368 16.48 13.55 -24.20
C GLY A 368 15.47 12.42 -24.46
N ARG A 369 14.17 12.72 -24.64
CA ARG A 369 13.18 11.69 -25.05
C ARG A 369 13.48 11.05 -26.42
N PHE A 370 14.36 11.67 -27.21
CA PHE A 370 14.85 11.14 -28.48
C PHE A 370 16.34 10.73 -28.45
N ASP A 371 16.94 10.64 -27.27
CA ASP A 371 18.34 10.19 -27.09
C ASP A 371 18.42 8.67 -27.15
N TYR A 372 18.09 8.13 -28.32
CA TYR A 372 18.20 6.72 -28.61
C TYR A 372 19.67 6.28 -28.66
N PRO A 373 19.96 5.00 -28.32
CA PRO A 373 21.28 4.42 -28.56
C PRO A 373 21.69 4.54 -30.02
N GLU A 374 23.01 4.52 -30.28
CA GLU A 374 23.59 4.78 -31.61
C GLU A 374 23.08 3.85 -32.73
N ASN A 375 22.61 2.64 -32.38
CA ASN A 375 22.06 1.68 -33.33
C ASN A 375 20.56 1.85 -33.61
N ILE A 376 19.90 2.85 -33.01
CA ILE A 376 18.50 3.18 -33.24
C ILE A 376 18.43 4.62 -33.75
N VAL A 377 17.94 4.78 -34.98
CA VAL A 377 17.83 6.09 -35.65
C VAL A 377 16.36 6.43 -35.81
N ARG A 378 15.96 7.60 -35.31
CA ARG A 378 14.62 8.13 -35.53
C ARG A 378 14.49 8.61 -36.98
N VAL A 379 13.62 7.95 -37.75
CA VAL A 379 13.37 8.27 -39.17
C VAL A 379 11.99 8.89 -39.40
N THR A 380 11.22 9.10 -38.32
CA THR A 380 9.91 9.76 -38.31
C THR A 380 9.89 11.05 -39.10
N ALA A 381 8.91 11.16 -39.99
CA ALA A 381 8.83 12.22 -41.00
C ALA A 381 7.69 13.22 -40.80
N GLY A 382 6.75 12.94 -39.90
CA GLY A 382 5.62 13.81 -39.63
C GLY A 382 5.00 13.58 -38.26
N SER A 383 4.01 14.39 -37.92
CA SER A 383 3.20 14.25 -36.71
C SER A 383 2.28 13.03 -36.76
N GLY A 384 2.01 12.47 -35.59
CA GLY A 384 0.99 11.44 -35.38
C GLY A 384 1.46 10.00 -35.45
N GLY A 385 2.73 9.74 -35.73
CA GLY A 385 3.33 8.41 -35.67
C GLY A 385 4.78 8.46 -35.23
N GLU A 386 5.37 7.30 -34.95
CA GLU A 386 6.79 7.16 -34.60
C GLU A 386 7.39 6.00 -35.38
N SER A 387 8.49 6.26 -36.10
CA SER A 387 9.19 5.30 -36.95
C SER A 387 10.68 5.28 -36.60
N LEU A 388 11.17 4.10 -36.20
CA LEU A 388 12.53 3.93 -35.71
C LEU A 388 13.25 2.86 -36.55
N LEU A 389 14.41 3.22 -37.08
CA LEU A 389 15.26 2.31 -37.84
C LEU A 389 16.33 1.72 -36.91
N VAL A 390 16.35 0.40 -36.77
CA VAL A 390 17.22 -0.34 -35.86
C VAL A 390 18.24 -1.15 -36.65
N PHE A 391 19.51 -0.94 -36.33
CA PHE A 391 20.64 -1.62 -36.96
C PHE A 391 21.14 -2.75 -36.03
N GLY A 392 21.08 -3.99 -36.53
CA GLY A 392 21.89 -5.09 -36.00
C GLY A 392 23.25 -5.18 -36.68
N ARG A 393 24.00 -6.25 -36.40
CA ARG A 393 25.29 -6.53 -37.06
C ARG A 393 25.07 -6.89 -38.53
N ASP A 394 24.03 -7.65 -38.82
CA ASP A 394 23.85 -8.24 -40.15
C ASP A 394 22.63 -7.65 -40.87
N LYS A 395 21.55 -7.33 -40.14
CA LYS A 395 20.27 -6.87 -40.70
C LYS A 395 19.75 -5.57 -40.09
N THR A 396 18.81 -4.95 -40.77
CA THR A 396 18.15 -3.70 -40.38
C THR A 396 16.63 -3.87 -40.30
N ALA A 397 16.02 -3.33 -39.25
CA ALA A 397 14.59 -3.39 -39.02
C ALA A 397 13.99 -1.99 -38.86
N LEU A 398 12.89 -1.72 -39.53
CA LEU A 398 12.08 -0.53 -39.33
C LEU A 398 10.92 -0.86 -38.39
N TYR A 399 10.88 -0.25 -37.21
CA TYR A 399 9.72 -0.33 -36.31
C TYR A 399 8.71 0.75 -36.68
N ASP A 400 7.53 0.30 -37.13
CA ASP A 400 6.43 1.10 -37.67
C ASP A 400 6.80 2.06 -38.82
N THR A 401 5.83 2.37 -39.66
CA THR A 401 6.01 3.25 -40.84
C THR A 401 5.30 4.60 -40.67
N GLY A 402 4.56 4.80 -39.59
CA GLY A 402 3.88 6.06 -39.34
C GLY A 402 2.76 6.34 -40.34
N MET A 403 2.50 7.63 -40.57
CA MET A 403 1.41 8.14 -41.39
C MET A 403 1.74 8.15 -42.90
N ALA A 404 0.73 7.88 -43.74
CA ALA A 404 0.88 7.87 -45.20
C ALA A 404 1.28 9.22 -45.82
N TYR A 405 0.83 10.35 -45.25
CA TYR A 405 1.01 11.66 -45.90
C TYR A 405 2.48 12.12 -45.95
N CYS A 406 3.34 11.62 -45.06
CA CYS A 406 4.76 11.98 -44.98
C CYS A 406 5.70 10.89 -45.53
N HIS A 407 5.18 9.96 -46.34
CA HIS A 407 5.91 8.81 -46.85
C HIS A 407 7.20 9.17 -47.62
N GLU A 408 7.18 10.22 -48.46
CA GLU A 408 8.38 10.63 -49.23
C GLU A 408 9.53 10.99 -48.30
N LYS A 409 9.24 11.79 -47.26
CA LYS A 409 10.23 12.22 -46.28
C LYS A 409 10.69 11.07 -45.39
N LEU A 410 9.81 10.12 -45.07
CA LEU A 410 10.18 8.90 -44.35
C LEU A 410 11.17 8.07 -45.18
N ILE A 411 10.88 7.85 -46.46
CA ILE A 411 11.74 7.10 -47.38
C ILE A 411 13.11 7.80 -47.52
N GLU A 412 13.12 9.13 -47.61
CA GLU A 412 14.36 9.92 -47.63
C GLU A 412 15.17 9.71 -46.34
N ASN A 413 14.52 9.81 -45.16
CA ASN A 413 15.17 9.63 -43.87
C ASN A 413 15.76 8.23 -43.69
N ILE A 414 15.00 7.18 -44.08
CA ILE A 414 15.47 5.79 -44.07
C ILE A 414 16.68 5.64 -45.00
N SER A 415 16.58 6.14 -46.24
CA SER A 415 17.67 6.02 -47.24
C SER A 415 18.96 6.66 -46.73
N LYS A 416 18.88 7.88 -46.17
CA LYS A 416 20.05 8.57 -45.58
C LYS A 416 20.63 7.81 -44.39
N ALA A 417 19.79 7.23 -43.53
CA ALA A 417 20.26 6.48 -42.38
C ALA A 417 20.95 5.17 -42.79
N LEU A 418 20.40 4.45 -43.78
CA LEU A 418 21.00 3.25 -44.36
C LEU A 418 22.36 3.57 -45.00
N GLU A 419 22.42 4.61 -45.84
CA GLU A 419 23.66 5.04 -46.50
C GLU A 419 24.75 5.39 -45.49
N LYS A 420 24.42 6.17 -44.45
CA LYS A 420 25.36 6.56 -43.38
C LYS A 420 25.94 5.35 -42.63
N LYS A 421 25.21 4.25 -42.53
CA LYS A 421 25.64 3.01 -41.87
C LYS A 421 26.12 1.94 -42.87
N GLY A 422 26.30 2.30 -44.15
CA GLY A 422 26.81 1.40 -45.18
C GLY A 422 25.88 0.23 -45.51
N ARG A 423 24.56 0.40 -45.34
CA ARG A 423 23.54 -0.61 -45.64
C ARG A 423 22.91 -0.33 -47.00
N SER A 424 22.70 -1.38 -47.79
CA SER A 424 22.12 -1.29 -49.14
C SER A 424 20.60 -1.48 -49.17
N GLY A 425 19.97 -1.90 -48.08
CA GLY A 425 18.54 -2.23 -48.06
C GLY A 425 17.95 -2.34 -46.65
N LEU A 426 16.65 -2.63 -46.61
CA LEU A 426 15.85 -2.81 -45.41
C LEU A 426 15.39 -4.28 -45.34
N ASP A 427 15.72 -4.99 -44.27
CA ASP A 427 15.41 -6.42 -44.14
C ASP A 427 14.02 -6.67 -43.54
N TYR A 428 13.66 -5.91 -42.50
CA TYR A 428 12.40 -6.10 -41.77
C TYR A 428 11.60 -4.81 -41.62
N VAL A 429 10.27 -4.94 -41.64
CA VAL A 429 9.35 -3.93 -41.12
C VAL A 429 8.54 -4.56 -39.99
N LEU A 430 8.80 -4.15 -38.75
CA LEU A 430 8.12 -4.63 -37.56
C LEU A 430 6.90 -3.76 -37.29
N MET A 431 5.72 -4.35 -37.29
CA MET A 431 4.47 -3.64 -37.01
C MET A 431 4.09 -3.79 -35.54
N SER A 432 3.82 -2.68 -34.86
CA SER A 432 3.16 -2.71 -33.55
C SER A 432 1.72 -3.18 -33.69
N HIS A 433 0.95 -2.62 -34.63
CA HIS A 433 -0.40 -3.05 -35.00
C HIS A 433 -0.86 -2.38 -36.31
N THR A 434 -2.10 -2.67 -36.75
CA THR A 434 -2.58 -2.31 -38.10
C THR A 434 -3.28 -0.96 -38.22
N HIS A 435 -3.08 -0.01 -37.30
CA HIS A 435 -3.70 1.31 -37.42
C HIS A 435 -2.95 2.22 -38.39
N TYR A 436 -3.71 3.11 -39.03
CA TYR A 436 -3.28 3.96 -40.15
C TYR A 436 -2.09 4.88 -39.80
N ASP A 437 -1.93 5.20 -38.51
CA ASP A 437 -0.89 6.04 -37.94
C ASP A 437 0.38 5.28 -37.55
N HIS A 438 0.34 3.95 -37.61
CA HIS A 438 1.48 3.06 -37.40
C HIS A 438 1.99 2.43 -38.69
N ILE A 439 1.08 2.06 -39.60
CA ILE A 439 1.41 1.35 -40.84
C ILE A 439 1.00 2.09 -42.11
N GLY A 440 0.49 3.32 -42.04
CA GLY A 440 -0.06 4.04 -43.19
C GLY A 440 0.92 4.21 -44.35
N ALA A 441 2.22 4.38 -44.06
CA ALA A 441 3.23 4.50 -45.11
C ALA A 441 3.78 3.15 -45.63
N LEU A 442 3.35 2.01 -45.07
CA LEU A 442 3.87 0.69 -45.41
C LEU A 442 3.83 0.39 -46.93
N PRO A 443 2.74 0.68 -47.67
CA PRO A 443 2.71 0.41 -49.11
C PRO A 443 3.78 1.17 -49.89
N TYR A 444 4.08 2.39 -49.48
CA TYR A 444 5.10 3.24 -50.11
C TYR A 444 6.52 2.76 -49.77
N VAL A 445 6.74 2.33 -48.53
CA VAL A 445 8.02 1.72 -48.10
C VAL A 445 8.29 0.45 -48.91
N LEU A 446 7.27 -0.40 -49.11
CA LEU A 446 7.41 -1.64 -49.89
C LEU A 446 7.60 -1.41 -51.40
N GLN A 447 7.14 -0.29 -51.96
CA GLN A 447 7.49 0.08 -53.34
C GLN A 447 8.99 0.36 -53.50
N LYS A 448 9.64 0.91 -52.46
CA LYS A 448 11.07 1.21 -52.46
C LYS A 448 11.93 0.00 -52.09
N TRP A 449 11.50 -0.79 -51.10
CA TRP A 449 12.17 -1.99 -50.62
C TRP A 449 11.22 -3.20 -50.70
N PRO A 450 11.00 -3.76 -51.90
CA PRO A 450 10.01 -4.83 -52.12
C PRO A 450 10.37 -6.16 -51.45
N ASP A 451 11.65 -6.37 -51.14
CA ASP A 451 12.17 -7.57 -50.49
C ASP A 451 12.10 -7.51 -48.96
N ALA A 452 11.69 -6.38 -48.38
CA ALA A 452 11.55 -6.25 -46.93
C ALA A 452 10.45 -7.18 -46.40
N ILE A 453 10.77 -7.92 -45.34
CA ILE A 453 9.86 -8.87 -44.68
C ILE A 453 9.00 -8.12 -43.67
N VAL A 454 7.69 -8.08 -43.88
CA VAL A 454 6.75 -7.48 -42.94
C VAL A 454 6.42 -8.46 -41.81
N VAL A 455 6.77 -8.08 -40.59
CA VAL A 455 6.58 -8.87 -39.37
C VAL A 455 5.46 -8.28 -38.53
N GLY A 456 4.55 -9.12 -38.06
CA GLY A 456 3.44 -8.69 -37.21
C GLY A 456 2.58 -9.84 -36.70
N ALA A 457 1.51 -9.52 -35.97
CA ALA A 457 0.61 -10.55 -35.46
C ALA A 457 -0.19 -11.19 -36.60
N ALA A 458 -0.45 -12.49 -36.51
CA ALA A 458 -1.25 -13.24 -37.51
C ALA A 458 -2.62 -12.61 -37.82
N LYS A 459 -3.21 -11.90 -36.86
CA LYS A 459 -4.48 -11.18 -37.02
C LYS A 459 -4.42 -10.09 -38.10
N ALA A 460 -3.24 -9.51 -38.38
CA ALA A 460 -3.08 -8.44 -39.35
C ALA A 460 -3.48 -8.85 -40.77
N GLU A 461 -3.25 -10.11 -41.16
CA GLU A 461 -3.62 -10.64 -42.48
C GLU A 461 -5.14 -10.50 -42.74
N LYS A 462 -5.96 -10.81 -41.73
CA LYS A 462 -7.42 -10.63 -41.80
C LYS A 462 -7.82 -9.16 -41.89
N VAL A 463 -7.07 -8.26 -41.24
CA VAL A 463 -7.33 -6.82 -41.31
C VAL A 463 -7.03 -6.29 -42.71
N PHE A 464 -5.89 -6.66 -43.29
CA PHE A 464 -5.51 -6.23 -44.64
C PHE A 464 -6.46 -6.75 -45.73
N ALA A 465 -6.98 -7.97 -45.58
CA ALA A 465 -7.99 -8.52 -46.49
C ALA A 465 -9.34 -7.78 -46.39
N SER A 466 -9.67 -7.18 -45.23
CA SER A 466 -10.96 -6.54 -44.98
C SER A 466 -11.13 -5.25 -45.79
N ARG A 467 -12.16 -5.22 -46.65
CA ARG A 467 -12.57 -4.00 -47.38
C ARG A 467 -12.96 -2.86 -46.43
N GLY A 468 -13.61 -3.20 -45.30
CA GLY A 468 -14.02 -2.21 -44.30
C GLY A 468 -12.82 -1.56 -43.63
N ALA A 469 -11.85 -2.37 -43.18
CA ALA A 469 -10.64 -1.86 -42.54
C ALA A 469 -9.82 -0.96 -43.49
N ARG A 470 -9.64 -1.38 -44.75
CA ARG A 470 -8.97 -0.55 -45.78
C ARG A 470 -9.69 0.77 -46.02
N ARG A 471 -11.02 0.78 -46.04
CA ARG A 471 -11.81 2.02 -46.17
C ARG A 471 -11.59 2.95 -44.97
N THR A 472 -11.57 2.42 -43.75
CA THR A 472 -11.29 3.20 -42.54
C THR A 472 -9.87 3.76 -42.55
N MET A 473 -8.86 2.94 -42.86
CA MET A 473 -7.47 3.39 -42.99
C MET A 473 -7.31 4.49 -44.03
N LYS A 474 -8.00 4.35 -45.18
CA LYS A 474 -7.99 5.38 -46.23
C LYS A 474 -8.58 6.70 -45.73
N ARG A 475 -9.79 6.65 -45.15
CA ARG A 475 -10.48 7.83 -44.63
C ARG A 475 -9.66 8.56 -43.57
N LEU A 476 -9.12 7.82 -42.59
CA LEU A 476 -8.32 8.41 -41.50
C LEU A 476 -6.96 8.91 -41.99
N GLY A 477 -6.32 8.18 -42.92
CA GLY A 477 -5.09 8.62 -43.57
C GLY A 477 -5.27 9.89 -44.40
N GLU A 478 -6.39 10.02 -45.13
CA GLU A 478 -6.76 11.24 -45.85
C GLU A 478 -7.09 12.39 -44.90
N ALA A 479 -7.78 12.13 -43.78
CA ALA A 479 -8.01 13.15 -42.75
C ALA A 479 -6.68 13.67 -42.13
N ALA A 480 -5.73 12.77 -41.88
CA ALA A 480 -4.38 13.14 -41.40
C ALA A 480 -3.60 13.91 -42.46
N ARG A 481 -3.63 13.47 -43.72
CA ARG A 481 -3.08 14.22 -44.86
C ARG A 481 -3.68 15.62 -44.91
N ASP A 482 -4.99 15.72 -44.76
CA ASP A 482 -5.68 16.99 -44.90
C ASP A 482 -5.40 17.97 -43.76
N SER A 483 -5.12 17.43 -42.57
CA SER A 483 -4.80 18.18 -41.36
C SER A 483 -3.33 18.59 -41.25
N PHE A 484 -2.41 17.74 -41.72
CA PHE A 484 -0.96 17.89 -41.46
C PHE A 484 -0.07 17.94 -42.71
N GLY A 485 -0.59 17.51 -43.86
CA GLY A 485 0.17 17.44 -45.11
C GLY A 485 -0.17 18.55 -46.10
N ASP A 486 0.77 18.80 -47.00
CA ASP A 486 0.59 19.78 -48.09
C ASP A 486 -0.04 19.15 -49.35
N SER A 487 0.15 17.85 -49.56
CA SER A 487 -0.40 17.10 -50.69
C SER A 487 -1.87 16.79 -50.52
N ARG A 488 -2.62 16.71 -51.63
CA ARG A 488 -4.03 16.27 -51.67
C ARG A 488 -4.23 14.99 -52.47
N GLU A 489 -3.13 14.30 -52.82
CA GLU A 489 -3.19 13.00 -53.48
C GLU A 489 -3.84 11.95 -52.57
N PRO A 490 -4.69 11.06 -53.11
CA PRO A 490 -5.30 9.98 -52.33
C PRO A 490 -4.25 9.09 -51.65
N VAL A 491 -4.49 8.69 -50.41
CA VAL A 491 -3.58 7.78 -49.71
C VAL A 491 -3.72 6.35 -50.23
N LEU A 492 -2.60 5.68 -50.41
CA LEU A 492 -2.54 4.30 -50.88
C LEU A 492 -2.89 3.34 -49.72
N VAL A 493 -3.83 2.43 -49.98
CA VAL A 493 -4.24 1.37 -49.04
C VAL A 493 -4.20 -0.03 -49.66
N ASP A 494 -3.68 -0.12 -50.89
CA ASP A 494 -3.37 -1.38 -51.54
C ASP A 494 -1.86 -1.63 -51.42
N GLY A 495 -1.47 -2.89 -51.22
CA GLY A 495 -0.07 -3.27 -50.99
C GLY A 495 0.30 -3.58 -49.54
N PHE A 496 -0.64 -3.47 -48.59
CA PHE A 496 -0.45 -4.05 -47.26
C PHE A 496 -0.32 -5.58 -47.35
N ARG A 497 0.72 -6.13 -46.71
CA ARG A 497 0.94 -7.58 -46.59
C ARG A 497 1.56 -7.92 -45.25
N LEU A 498 1.48 -9.19 -44.88
CA LEU A 498 2.17 -9.79 -43.74
C LEU A 498 3.00 -10.97 -44.28
N ASP A 499 4.31 -10.94 -44.09
CA ASP A 499 5.22 -11.97 -44.60
C ASP A 499 5.64 -12.95 -43.50
N MET A 500 5.76 -12.46 -42.26
CA MET A 500 6.13 -13.26 -41.09
C MET A 500 5.17 -12.99 -39.94
N ALA A 501 4.32 -13.98 -39.63
CA ALA A 501 3.44 -13.94 -38.47
C ALA A 501 4.21 -14.38 -37.22
N VAL A 502 4.17 -13.56 -36.16
CA VAL A 502 4.83 -13.82 -34.87
C VAL A 502 3.82 -13.87 -33.71
N LYS A 503 4.21 -14.55 -32.63
CA LYS A 503 3.46 -14.67 -31.37
C LYS A 503 4.36 -14.42 -30.15
N ASP A 504 3.74 -14.41 -28.97
CA ASP A 504 4.41 -14.20 -27.68
C ASP A 504 5.62 -15.16 -27.52
N GLY A 505 6.79 -14.60 -27.24
CA GLY A 505 8.05 -15.33 -27.05
C GLY A 505 8.86 -15.62 -28.32
N ASP A 506 8.31 -15.38 -29.52
CA ASP A 506 9.08 -15.51 -30.76
C ASP A 506 10.21 -14.46 -30.83
N THR A 507 11.19 -14.70 -31.71
CA THR A 507 12.32 -13.78 -31.91
C THR A 507 12.54 -13.40 -33.38
N VAL A 508 13.02 -12.17 -33.60
CA VAL A 508 13.45 -11.66 -34.92
C VAL A 508 14.93 -11.29 -34.84
N ASP A 509 15.78 -12.08 -35.50
CA ASP A 509 17.23 -11.93 -35.44
C ASP A 509 17.76 -10.85 -36.39
N LEU A 510 18.61 -9.95 -35.86
CA LEU A 510 19.29 -8.90 -36.61
C LEU A 510 20.80 -9.15 -36.80
N GLY A 511 21.29 -10.31 -36.35
CA GLY A 511 22.72 -10.61 -36.28
C GLY A 511 23.36 -9.93 -35.08
N GLY A 512 23.65 -10.69 -34.02
CA GLY A 512 24.25 -10.19 -32.78
C GLY A 512 23.29 -9.53 -31.78
N SER A 513 22.13 -9.08 -32.23
CA SER A 513 20.98 -8.64 -31.40
C SER A 513 19.69 -9.18 -32.01
N HIS A 514 18.63 -9.29 -31.22
CA HIS A 514 17.33 -9.77 -31.68
C HIS A 514 16.19 -9.06 -30.98
N PHE A 515 15.02 -9.03 -31.61
CA PHE A 515 13.78 -8.66 -30.95
C PHE A 515 13.11 -9.87 -30.33
N VAL A 516 12.69 -9.77 -29.08
CA VAL A 516 11.72 -10.68 -28.44
C VAL A 516 10.32 -10.10 -28.61
N VAL A 517 9.36 -10.92 -29.03
CA VAL A 517 7.98 -10.49 -29.30
C VAL A 517 7.11 -10.72 -28.07
N LEU A 518 6.32 -9.73 -27.69
CA LEU A 518 5.27 -9.82 -26.67
C LEU A 518 3.91 -9.50 -27.30
N GLU A 519 2.94 -10.40 -27.17
CA GLU A 519 1.55 -10.14 -27.58
C GLU A 519 0.88 -9.20 -26.58
N THR A 520 0.63 -7.96 -26.96
CA THR A 520 0.09 -6.92 -26.07
C THR A 520 -1.27 -6.45 -26.55
N LYS A 521 -2.27 -7.34 -26.44
CA LYS A 521 -3.68 -7.07 -26.81
C LYS A 521 -4.34 -6.05 -25.89
N GLY A 522 -5.41 -5.41 -26.38
CA GLY A 522 -6.21 -4.47 -25.59
C GLY A 522 -6.68 -3.29 -26.42
N HIS A 523 -5.73 -2.55 -27.01
CA HIS A 523 -6.00 -1.53 -28.02
C HIS A 523 -6.51 -2.16 -29.31
N THR A 524 -5.76 -3.13 -29.85
CA THR A 524 -6.22 -4.01 -30.93
C THR A 524 -5.88 -5.47 -30.64
N ASP A 525 -6.53 -6.39 -31.36
CA ASP A 525 -6.23 -7.83 -31.30
C ASP A 525 -4.89 -8.20 -31.95
N CYS A 526 -4.32 -7.31 -32.77
CA CYS A 526 -3.06 -7.51 -33.48
C CYS A 526 -1.89 -6.74 -32.84
N SER A 527 -2.08 -6.17 -31.65
CA SER A 527 -1.06 -5.37 -30.98
C SER A 527 0.08 -6.22 -30.43
N LEU A 528 1.30 -5.81 -30.76
CA LEU A 528 2.57 -6.40 -30.35
C LEU A 528 3.49 -5.34 -29.75
N THR A 529 4.29 -5.78 -28.79
CA THR A 529 5.43 -5.06 -28.22
C THR A 529 6.69 -5.84 -28.57
N TYR A 530 7.78 -5.14 -28.90
CA TYR A 530 9.06 -5.78 -29.24
C TYR A 530 10.13 -5.35 -28.24
N VAL A 531 10.97 -6.26 -27.78
CA VAL A 531 12.09 -5.93 -26.88
C VAL A 531 13.40 -6.26 -27.56
N LEU A 532 14.25 -5.25 -27.78
CA LEU A 532 15.58 -5.43 -28.36
C LEU A 532 16.56 -5.91 -27.29
N GLU A 533 17.11 -7.10 -27.48
CA GLU A 533 18.09 -7.74 -26.60
C GLU A 533 19.46 -7.90 -27.30
N PRO A 534 20.59 -7.80 -26.57
CA PRO A 534 20.72 -7.74 -25.11
C PRO A 534 20.62 -6.33 -24.49
N GLN A 535 20.29 -5.29 -25.28
CA GLN A 535 20.22 -3.90 -24.79
C GLN A 535 19.05 -3.66 -23.82
N SER A 536 18.07 -4.57 -23.78
CA SER A 536 16.84 -4.50 -22.98
C SER A 536 16.05 -3.20 -23.19
N ILE A 537 15.71 -2.93 -24.45
CA ILE A 537 14.93 -1.76 -24.87
C ILE A 537 13.59 -2.19 -25.44
N MET A 538 12.52 -1.83 -24.76
CA MET A 538 11.14 -2.18 -25.12
C MET A 538 10.51 -1.12 -26.02
N PHE A 539 10.03 -1.53 -27.18
CA PHE A 539 9.21 -0.76 -28.10
C PHE A 539 7.75 -1.09 -27.79
N ALA A 540 7.16 -0.31 -26.88
CA ALA A 540 5.80 -0.52 -26.41
C ALA A 540 4.77 -0.09 -27.47
N CYS A 541 3.56 -0.66 -27.38
CA CYS A 541 2.41 -0.24 -28.19
C CYS A 541 1.31 0.40 -27.33
N GLU A 542 0.30 0.97 -27.98
CA GLU A 542 -0.75 1.77 -27.34
C GLU A 542 -1.61 0.98 -26.33
N SER A 543 -1.71 -0.35 -26.48
CA SER A 543 -2.33 -1.24 -25.47
C SER A 543 -1.69 -1.15 -24.08
N THR A 544 -0.51 -0.55 -23.96
CA THR A 544 0.23 -0.43 -22.68
C THR A 544 0.41 1.02 -22.23
N GLY A 545 -0.22 1.97 -22.94
CA GLY A 545 -0.26 3.39 -22.60
C GLY A 545 0.47 4.28 -23.61
N VAL A 546 0.04 5.54 -23.63
CA VAL A 546 0.66 6.61 -24.43
C VAL A 546 0.94 7.77 -23.48
N LEU A 547 2.20 8.16 -23.32
CA LEU A 547 2.58 9.35 -22.57
C LEU A 547 2.39 10.56 -23.48
N HIS A 548 1.55 11.52 -23.11
CA HIS A 548 1.31 12.69 -23.95
C HIS A 548 2.14 13.90 -23.52
N SER A 549 2.22 14.11 -22.20
CA SER A 549 2.99 15.17 -21.54
C SER A 549 3.50 14.65 -20.19
N PRO A 550 4.42 15.37 -19.52
CA PRO A 550 4.88 14.99 -18.19
C PRO A 550 3.70 14.94 -17.19
N GLY A 551 3.21 13.73 -16.91
CA GLY A 551 2.18 13.45 -15.89
C GLY A 551 0.89 12.89 -16.48
N ASP A 552 0.78 12.86 -17.80
CA ASP A 552 -0.45 12.52 -18.49
C ASP A 552 -0.29 11.29 -19.37
N VAL A 553 -0.71 10.14 -18.82
CA VAL A 553 -0.74 8.86 -19.53
C VAL A 553 -2.14 8.61 -20.02
N HIS A 554 -2.30 8.56 -21.34
CA HIS A 554 -3.55 8.30 -22.01
C HIS A 554 -3.76 6.81 -22.24
N THR A 555 -5.03 6.46 -22.29
CA THR A 555 -5.53 5.13 -22.61
C THR A 555 -6.17 5.11 -23.99
N SER A 556 -6.25 3.92 -24.56
CA SER A 556 -6.82 3.68 -25.89
C SER A 556 -7.46 2.28 -25.93
N ILE A 557 -8.42 2.02 -25.05
CA ILE A 557 -8.92 0.67 -24.78
C ILE A 557 -10.06 0.30 -25.74
N LEU A 558 -9.73 0.01 -27.02
CA LEU A 558 -10.78 -0.18 -28.04
C LEU A 558 -11.38 -1.59 -28.06
N LYS A 559 -10.64 -2.63 -27.67
CA LYS A 559 -11.06 -4.03 -27.82
C LYS A 559 -11.29 -4.76 -26.51
N SER A 560 -10.43 -4.56 -25.52
CA SER A 560 -10.53 -5.29 -24.27
C SER A 560 -9.81 -4.58 -23.14
N TYR A 561 -10.62 -4.07 -22.20
CA TYR A 561 -10.14 -3.53 -20.93
C TYR A 561 -9.29 -4.53 -20.14
N SER A 562 -9.72 -5.80 -20.10
CA SER A 562 -8.98 -6.80 -19.33
C SER A 562 -7.65 -7.18 -19.97
N ASP A 563 -7.59 -7.26 -21.31
CA ASP A 563 -6.34 -7.56 -22.03
C ASP A 563 -5.34 -6.43 -21.91
N THR A 564 -5.79 -5.17 -21.98
CA THR A 564 -4.91 -4.02 -21.90
C THR A 564 -4.16 -3.96 -20.56
N LEU A 565 -4.85 -4.25 -19.45
CA LEU A 565 -4.22 -4.32 -18.12
C LEU A 565 -3.27 -5.51 -18.00
N ARG A 566 -3.63 -6.68 -18.56
CA ARG A 566 -2.73 -7.84 -18.63
C ARG A 566 -1.48 -7.54 -19.47
N SER A 567 -1.63 -6.84 -20.58
CA SER A 567 -0.53 -6.44 -21.47
C SER A 567 0.41 -5.45 -20.79
N ALA A 568 -0.13 -4.43 -20.11
CA ALA A 568 0.67 -3.48 -19.35
C ALA A 568 1.44 -4.18 -18.20
N GLU A 569 0.78 -5.07 -17.46
CA GLU A 569 1.41 -5.85 -16.40
C GLU A 569 2.48 -6.79 -16.94
N LYS A 570 2.25 -7.42 -18.11
CA LYS A 570 3.25 -8.26 -18.78
C LYS A 570 4.49 -7.46 -19.18
N CYS A 571 4.31 -6.28 -19.77
CA CYS A 571 5.42 -5.39 -20.10
C CYS A 571 6.17 -4.90 -18.86
N ARG A 572 5.44 -4.57 -17.78
CA ARG A 572 6.02 -4.20 -16.48
C ARG A 572 6.85 -5.34 -15.90
N ALA A 573 6.30 -6.56 -15.89
CA ALA A 573 6.95 -7.74 -15.34
C ALA A 573 8.16 -8.20 -16.15
N TYR A 574 8.22 -7.92 -17.46
CA TYR A 574 9.42 -8.17 -18.27
C TYR A 574 10.64 -7.42 -17.74
N GLY A 575 10.44 -6.22 -17.17
CA GLY A 575 11.51 -5.47 -16.50
C GLY A 575 12.55 -4.88 -17.44
N ALA A 576 12.16 -4.47 -18.65
CA ALA A 576 13.07 -3.86 -19.63
C ALA A 576 13.77 -2.63 -19.05
N ARG A 577 15.06 -2.46 -19.39
CA ARG A 577 15.88 -1.34 -18.89
C ARG A 577 15.36 0.01 -19.37
N ARG A 578 14.99 0.12 -20.65
CA ARG A 578 14.39 1.33 -21.24
C ARG A 578 13.09 0.98 -21.93
N VAL A 579 12.14 1.91 -21.93
CA VAL A 579 10.88 1.78 -22.67
C VAL A 579 10.78 2.96 -23.63
N ILE A 580 10.50 2.67 -24.89
CA ILE A 580 10.09 3.60 -25.93
C ILE A 580 8.56 3.56 -25.95
N CYS A 581 7.95 4.63 -25.51
CA CYS A 581 6.51 4.83 -25.51
C CYS A 581 6.04 5.22 -26.91
N PRO A 582 4.94 4.61 -27.42
CA PRO A 582 4.37 4.97 -28.72
C PRO A 582 4.02 6.46 -28.75
N HIS A 583 4.24 7.11 -29.89
CA HIS A 583 3.96 8.55 -30.13
C HIS A 583 4.70 9.56 -29.23
N TYR A 584 5.61 9.09 -28.36
CA TYR A 584 6.34 9.93 -27.41
C TYR A 584 7.86 9.79 -27.52
N GLY A 585 8.36 8.55 -27.61
CA GLY A 585 9.79 8.25 -27.52
C GLY A 585 10.18 7.67 -26.15
N LEU A 586 11.42 7.89 -25.72
CA LEU A 586 11.93 7.28 -24.50
C LEU A 586 11.22 7.78 -23.25
N ILE A 587 10.76 6.83 -22.45
CA ILE A 587 10.36 7.07 -21.06
C ILE A 587 11.61 7.41 -20.25
N PRO A 588 11.52 8.37 -19.31
CA PRO A 588 12.64 8.72 -18.44
C PRO A 588 13.20 7.50 -17.71
N GLU A 589 14.52 7.44 -17.57
CA GLU A 589 15.17 6.32 -16.89
C GLU A 589 14.68 6.20 -15.44
N GLY A 590 14.39 4.98 -15.00
CA GLY A 590 13.81 4.72 -13.68
C GLY A 590 12.30 5.02 -13.55
N ARG A 591 11.61 5.42 -14.62
CA ARG A 591 10.14 5.63 -14.63
C ARG A 591 9.33 4.53 -15.32
N ASN A 592 9.96 3.49 -15.87
CA ASN A 592 9.26 2.43 -16.60
C ASN A 592 8.13 1.80 -15.76
N GLU A 593 8.39 1.49 -14.49
CA GLU A 593 7.38 0.90 -13.61
C GLU A 593 6.23 1.86 -13.30
N TYR A 594 6.55 3.14 -13.05
CA TYR A 594 5.54 4.16 -12.84
C TYR A 594 4.64 4.33 -14.07
N PHE A 595 5.22 4.33 -15.28
CA PHE A 595 4.46 4.45 -16.52
C PHE A 595 3.35 3.39 -16.63
N PHE A 596 3.68 2.11 -16.44
CA PHE A 596 2.67 1.04 -16.51
C PHE A 596 1.64 1.12 -15.37
N GLN A 597 2.04 1.55 -14.17
CA GLN A 597 1.10 1.78 -13.07
C GLN A 597 0.19 3.00 -13.32
N ALA A 598 0.74 4.07 -13.87
CA ALA A 598 0.01 5.28 -14.24
C ALA A 598 -1.00 4.97 -15.34
N TYR A 599 -0.62 4.15 -16.32
CA TYR A 599 -1.53 3.62 -17.33
C TYR A 599 -2.70 2.83 -16.70
N ALA A 600 -2.42 1.91 -15.78
CA ALA A 600 -3.47 1.15 -15.11
C ALA A 600 -4.45 2.05 -14.32
N ARG A 601 -3.93 3.08 -13.64
CA ARG A 601 -4.75 4.08 -12.95
C ARG A 601 -5.57 4.93 -13.93
N ALA A 602 -4.98 5.32 -15.06
CA ALA A 602 -5.68 6.08 -16.10
C ALA A 602 -6.83 5.25 -16.70
N ALA A 603 -6.60 3.96 -16.97
CA ALA A 603 -7.61 3.04 -17.45
C ALA A 603 -8.78 2.91 -16.46
N GLU A 604 -8.48 2.75 -15.17
CA GLU A 604 -9.52 2.71 -14.13
C GLU A 604 -10.28 4.04 -14.04
N SER A 605 -9.60 5.18 -14.07
CA SER A 605 -10.25 6.49 -14.05
C SER A 605 -11.12 6.75 -15.28
N GLU A 606 -10.73 6.27 -16.47
CA GLU A 606 -11.52 6.40 -17.70
C GLU A 606 -12.79 5.53 -17.64
N LYS A 607 -12.65 4.26 -17.22
CA LYS A 607 -13.77 3.36 -16.97
C LYS A 607 -14.76 3.97 -15.97
N ASP A 608 -14.27 4.39 -14.80
CA ASP A 608 -15.11 4.94 -13.74
C ASP A 608 -15.82 6.22 -14.19
N PHE A 609 -15.16 7.06 -15.00
CA PHE A 609 -15.79 8.24 -15.57
C PHE A 609 -16.97 7.89 -16.48
N ILE A 610 -16.80 6.93 -17.40
CA ILE A 610 -17.86 6.49 -18.31
C ILE A 610 -19.03 5.88 -17.52
N LEU A 611 -18.75 5.02 -16.54
CA LEU A 611 -19.77 4.38 -15.71
C LEU A 611 -20.52 5.40 -14.84
N GLN A 612 -19.84 6.40 -14.29
CA GLN A 612 -20.49 7.49 -13.55
C GLN A 612 -21.43 8.32 -14.43
N CYS A 613 -21.08 8.54 -15.71
CA CYS A 613 -21.96 9.20 -16.66
C CYS A 613 -23.22 8.37 -16.93
N ARG A 614 -23.07 7.05 -17.14
CA ARG A 614 -24.20 6.10 -17.26
C ARG A 614 -25.08 6.11 -16.02
N ASP A 615 -24.49 6.05 -14.83
CA ASP A 615 -25.23 5.96 -13.56
C ASP A 615 -26.00 7.26 -13.23
N LYS A 616 -25.63 8.38 -13.86
CA LYS A 616 -26.40 9.64 -13.84
C LYS A 616 -27.58 9.66 -14.82
N GLY A 617 -27.77 8.59 -15.59
CA GLY A 617 -28.82 8.48 -16.60
C GLY A 617 -28.50 9.19 -17.92
N GLN A 618 -27.24 9.52 -18.19
CA GLN A 618 -26.85 10.13 -19.46
C GLN A 618 -27.01 9.14 -20.62
N THR A 619 -27.52 9.63 -21.74
CA THR A 619 -27.59 8.90 -23.00
C THR A 619 -26.20 8.68 -23.60
N ARG A 620 -26.06 7.69 -24.49
CA ARG A 620 -24.81 7.39 -25.22
C ARG A 620 -24.19 8.63 -25.88
N GLN A 621 -24.99 9.53 -26.44
CA GLN A 621 -24.51 10.78 -27.05
C GLN A 621 -24.04 11.82 -26.02
N GLU A 622 -24.71 11.91 -24.87
CA GLU A 622 -24.28 12.81 -23.78
C GLU A 622 -23.00 12.32 -23.11
N ILE A 623 -22.82 11.00 -22.96
CA ILE A 623 -21.58 10.38 -22.50
C ILE A 623 -20.44 10.74 -23.46
N PHE A 624 -20.65 10.58 -24.77
CA PHE A 624 -19.67 10.95 -25.78
C PHE A 624 -19.29 12.43 -25.75
N GLY A 625 -20.27 13.33 -25.62
CA GLY A 625 -20.00 14.76 -25.45
C GLY A 625 -19.17 15.05 -24.21
N SER A 626 -19.50 14.42 -23.07
CA SER A 626 -18.77 14.56 -21.81
C SER A 626 -17.33 14.01 -21.92
N TYR A 627 -17.16 12.90 -22.63
CA TYR A 627 -15.87 12.28 -22.92
C TYR A 627 -15.00 13.18 -23.79
N CYS A 628 -15.55 13.72 -24.88
CA CYS A 628 -14.85 14.67 -25.73
C CYS A 628 -14.41 15.91 -24.95
N ASN A 629 -15.30 16.48 -24.13
CA ASN A 629 -14.96 17.65 -23.31
C ASN A 629 -13.83 17.39 -22.31
N LYS A 630 -13.68 16.16 -21.84
CA LYS A 630 -12.65 15.77 -20.87
C LYS A 630 -11.32 15.41 -21.52
N TYR A 631 -11.35 14.70 -22.66
CA TYR A 631 -10.16 14.07 -23.26
C TYR A 631 -9.70 14.70 -24.58
N TRP A 632 -10.46 15.64 -25.15
CA TRP A 632 -10.04 16.38 -26.33
C TRP A 632 -9.42 17.72 -25.95
N GLU A 633 -8.09 17.83 -26.12
CA GLU A 633 -7.33 19.03 -25.79
C GLU A 633 -6.60 19.63 -27.01
N LYS A 634 -6.25 20.91 -26.92
CA LYS A 634 -5.58 21.68 -27.99
C LYS A 634 -4.21 21.11 -28.38
N ASP A 635 -3.51 20.44 -27.46
CA ASP A 635 -2.23 19.81 -27.80
C ASP A 635 -2.40 18.47 -28.50
N ARG A 636 -3.45 17.71 -28.19
CA ARG A 636 -3.80 16.47 -28.88
C ARG A 636 -4.15 16.73 -30.36
N SER A 637 -4.84 17.84 -30.65
CA SER A 637 -5.20 18.21 -32.02
C SER A 637 -4.00 18.49 -32.94
N LYS A 638 -2.79 18.68 -32.39
CA LYS A 638 -1.55 18.84 -33.18
C LYS A 638 -0.96 17.52 -33.65
N LYS A 639 -1.35 16.40 -33.02
CA LYS A 639 -0.78 15.07 -33.24
C LYS A 639 -1.78 14.08 -33.80
N GLN A 640 -3.07 14.29 -33.57
CA GLN A 640 -4.14 13.39 -34.02
C GLN A 640 -5.29 14.19 -34.65
N PRO A 641 -5.86 13.74 -35.80
CA PRO A 641 -7.08 14.32 -36.34
C PRO A 641 -8.27 14.08 -35.41
N ARG A 642 -9.21 15.03 -35.38
CA ARG A 642 -10.38 14.95 -34.49
C ARG A 642 -11.25 13.72 -34.81
N GLU A 643 -11.40 13.40 -36.08
CA GLU A 643 -12.16 12.27 -36.58
C GLU A 643 -11.62 10.93 -36.04
N ALA A 644 -10.30 10.80 -35.89
CA ALA A 644 -9.68 9.60 -35.34
C ALA A 644 -9.92 9.47 -33.83
N PHE A 645 -9.85 10.60 -33.10
CA PHE A 645 -10.19 10.62 -31.68
C PHE A 645 -11.66 10.25 -31.43
N GLU A 646 -12.57 10.85 -32.19
CA GLU A 646 -14.01 10.60 -32.06
C GLU A 646 -14.36 9.14 -32.39
N GLU A 647 -13.73 8.56 -33.42
CA GLU A 647 -13.88 7.14 -33.75
C GLU A 647 -13.45 6.25 -32.58
N ASN A 648 -12.26 6.49 -32.03
CA ASN A 648 -11.75 5.72 -30.89
C ASN A 648 -12.59 5.90 -29.63
N ALA A 649 -13.04 7.12 -29.34
CA ALA A 649 -13.88 7.42 -28.19
C ALA A 649 -15.19 6.62 -28.22
N TRP A 650 -15.82 6.47 -29.39
CA TRP A 650 -17.01 5.63 -29.54
C TRP A 650 -16.74 4.17 -29.17
N TYR A 651 -15.67 3.57 -29.70
CA TYR A 651 -15.32 2.18 -29.37
C TYR A 651 -15.00 2.00 -27.89
N ILE A 652 -14.30 2.95 -27.26
CA ILE A 652 -13.99 2.89 -25.82
C ILE A 652 -15.27 2.95 -24.99
N ILE A 653 -16.14 3.92 -25.29
CA ILE A 653 -17.41 4.10 -24.56
C ILE A 653 -18.27 2.85 -24.69
N ASP A 654 -18.47 2.34 -25.91
CA ASP A 654 -19.29 1.16 -26.16
C ASP A 654 -18.71 -0.07 -25.46
N HIS A 655 -17.38 -0.29 -25.58
CA HIS A 655 -16.71 -1.41 -24.93
C HIS A 655 -16.90 -1.38 -23.41
N ILE A 656 -16.75 -0.22 -22.77
CA ILE A 656 -16.93 -0.10 -21.32
C ILE A 656 -18.39 -0.32 -20.91
N LEU A 657 -19.35 0.26 -21.63
CA LEU A 657 -20.78 0.14 -21.31
C LEU A 657 -21.34 -1.27 -21.53
N GLU A 658 -20.79 -2.03 -22.49
CA GLU A 658 -21.23 -3.39 -22.78
C GLU A 658 -20.68 -4.43 -21.79
N ASN A 659 -19.52 -4.16 -21.17
CA ASN A 659 -18.78 -5.15 -20.36
C ASN A 659 -18.82 -4.88 -18.85
N PHE A 660 -19.28 -3.71 -18.40
CA PHE A 660 -19.37 -3.27 -17.00
C PHE A 660 -20.66 -2.47 -16.78
#